data_AF-A0A920HQF5-F1
#
_entry.id   AF-A0A920HQF5-F1
#
_cell.length_a   1.000
_cell.length_b   1.000
_cell.length_c   1.000
_cell.angle_alpha   90.00
_cell.angle_beta   90.00
_cell.angle_gamma   90.00
#
_symmetry.space_group_name_H-M   'P 1'
#
loop_
_entity.id
_entity.type
_entity.pdbx_description
1 polymer ?
#
loop_
_entity_poly.entity_id
_entity_poly.type
_entity_poly.pdbx_seq_one_letter_code
_entity_poly.pdbx_strand_id
1 'polypeptide(L)'
;MTTLNYNSGNNIIVPSENNTTYRGLEGDDTYIISKATIKDSKINIVDTKGNNKIQIVEGITVSSSIFTPNAARLVLSNGTEITISGANKFTFEAAGNLTSASLGTDRTYLNFADAMGAYYASFETDEGDGGITINNSYDMRLVKNNTVKTIILGNHFDGENVKYSITKSEYPNQYNYSQSFISDQITLSDGQLKAQGGVGDEIYTAKITVQGENQNTGNLSEKVFTFRLTDDDEIKKSSSSIISSSDTETVISISEDTMGDRLLDLSSFEIDEGSAKITSVSIGGSVTPISYFSTDPWAQDGWQDYFYINKNVLKFAQYSYYDYDTDEYKLFLGPSIYGSDWQFHDLKTSNVRDNEFSITFEYKNNGKLKNHKVVIDSYSNNLNGPIDAIPDGDRVKEVTTSSDNNINALLFSKWQWANKNNSEITEITFAFPPSNDTNNVMPWVSKPSASFWELGDSRDTHIDSEEFKDAVRGVLNTTEKMFNVKFTELTQDNYNKADLRYILFETSDDAGSSQAWHPSPENHSYIYLRTYNGGKYTDFSVGSNMYETILHETGHALNLAHPFHGTKIESSQNTLLFSIMAYDAFWLRTTDTYGIASGNGSGIYRGDTKDYENSLNQSSWNLHDINALGHMYGYRTNYKSEDTIYTFSPSINIYQTIHDMGGNDTIDLSNYKENTTISLIPGGVSEVGSNKIFWEGDSQQSGDFFVLSSHTNIEKYIGSSGNDDLTLNKSIINDVSTGAGDDVIRDALPTDIVNTGAGSDTVYISYTTLDPETSLNINGGLGSSYFDWIVIDLAPDTEKDFTLCRTAFVNFEGFDFTDNEAQNIILDSEDFISPNSQTLSFRGDSNDKVILPEGTTETRTDMAYVYYSLNDIEIAIADNMIIG
;
A
#
# COMPACT_ATOMS: atom_id res chain seq x y z
N MET A 1 29.31 67.22 10.05
CA MET A 1 27.98 67.27 9.40
C MET A 1 27.45 68.69 9.58
N THR A 2 27.13 69.39 8.49
CA THR A 2 26.57 70.75 8.55
C THR A 2 25.11 70.67 9.00
N THR A 3 24.59 71.63 9.76
CA THR A 3 23.17 71.64 10.16
C THR A 3 22.44 72.79 9.49
N LEU A 4 21.38 72.48 8.75
CA LEU A 4 20.44 73.44 8.18
C LEU A 4 19.20 73.49 9.08
N ASN A 5 19.02 74.63 9.75
CA ASN A 5 17.80 74.91 10.51
C ASN A 5 16.86 75.73 9.62
N TYR A 6 15.63 75.26 9.49
CA TYR A 6 14.55 76.02 8.87
C TYR A 6 13.83 76.86 9.92
N ASN A 7 12.79 77.59 9.52
CA ASN A 7 12.06 78.48 10.42
C ASN A 7 10.97 77.71 11.18
N SER A 8 10.43 78.27 12.26
CA SER A 8 9.39 77.61 13.07
C SER A 8 8.00 77.50 12.41
N GLY A 9 7.86 77.77 11.11
CA GLY A 9 6.61 77.57 10.37
C GLY A 9 6.58 76.21 9.67
N ASN A 10 5.44 75.82 9.11
CA ASN A 10 5.31 74.55 8.40
C ASN A 10 6.14 74.58 7.10
N ASN A 11 7.15 73.74 6.99
CA ASN A 11 8.09 73.71 5.89
C ASN A 11 7.96 72.43 5.05
N ILE A 12 8.18 72.59 3.75
CA ILE A 12 8.39 71.48 2.82
C ILE A 12 9.89 71.42 2.55
N ILE A 13 10.53 70.35 3.01
CA ILE A 13 11.97 70.19 3.01
C ILE A 13 12.32 69.04 2.06
N VAL A 14 13.19 69.30 1.09
CA VAL A 14 13.75 68.28 0.20
C VAL A 14 15.22 68.09 0.57
N PRO A 15 15.55 67.06 1.36
CA PRO A 15 16.93 66.81 1.77
C PRO A 15 17.80 66.49 0.54
N SER A 16 18.80 67.32 0.27
CA SER A 16 19.55 67.30 -0.98
C SER A 16 21.05 67.55 -0.82
N GLU A 17 21.59 67.70 0.40
CA GLU A 17 23.01 67.94 0.65
C GLU A 17 23.69 66.75 1.31
N ASN A 18 24.93 66.46 0.89
CA ASN A 18 25.75 65.41 1.50
C ASN A 18 26.33 65.85 2.85
N ASN A 19 26.26 64.96 3.84
CA ASN A 19 26.76 65.16 5.20
C ASN A 19 26.11 66.39 5.86
N THR A 20 24.79 66.47 5.74
CA THR A 20 23.95 67.55 6.28
C THR A 20 22.83 67.01 7.18
N THR A 21 22.56 67.73 8.27
CA THR A 21 21.42 67.53 9.16
C THR A 21 20.34 68.57 8.87
N TYR A 22 19.12 68.13 8.63
CA TYR A 22 17.93 68.94 8.40
C TYR A 22 17.06 68.99 9.66
N ARG A 23 16.57 70.19 10.00
CA ARG A 23 15.70 70.45 11.16
C ARG A 23 14.69 71.56 10.88
N GLY A 24 13.40 71.28 11.04
CA GLY A 24 12.26 72.19 10.82
C GLY A 24 11.80 72.97 12.05
N LEU A 25 12.32 72.64 13.23
CA LEU A 25 12.06 73.32 14.51
C LEU A 25 10.67 73.00 15.09
N GLU A 26 9.73 73.94 15.15
CA GLU A 26 8.44 73.76 15.86
C GLU A 26 7.22 73.55 14.93
N GLY A 27 7.39 73.75 13.61
CA GLY A 27 6.32 73.64 12.63
C GLY A 27 5.90 72.20 12.34
N ASP A 28 4.79 72.04 11.62
CA ASP A 28 4.40 70.73 11.07
C ASP A 28 5.11 70.55 9.71
N ASP A 29 6.26 69.86 9.73
CA ASP A 29 7.19 69.81 8.60
C ASP A 29 7.06 68.53 7.78
N THR A 30 7.18 68.64 6.46
CA THR A 30 7.18 67.50 5.54
C THR A 30 8.54 67.36 4.85
N TYR A 31 9.18 66.22 5.07
CA TYR A 31 10.47 65.86 4.48
C TYR A 31 10.25 64.92 3.30
N ILE A 32 10.56 65.37 2.09
CA ILE A 32 10.30 64.62 0.85
C ILE A 32 11.58 63.94 0.36
N ILE A 33 11.60 62.61 0.46
CA ILE A 33 12.67 61.76 -0.05
C ILE A 33 12.29 61.35 -1.48
N SER A 34 13.09 61.78 -2.46
CA SER A 34 12.81 61.57 -3.89
C SER A 34 14.07 61.17 -4.67
N LYS A 35 13.92 60.89 -5.97
CA LYS A 35 15.05 60.52 -6.85
C LYS A 35 16.05 61.66 -7.04
N ALA A 36 15.69 62.88 -6.66
CA ALA A 36 16.57 64.05 -6.66
C ALA A 36 17.57 64.07 -5.49
N THR A 37 17.45 63.15 -4.52
CA THR A 37 18.40 63.02 -3.42
C THR A 37 19.80 62.67 -3.97
N ILE A 38 20.83 63.39 -3.55
CA ILE A 38 22.20 63.23 -4.08
C ILE A 38 22.70 61.80 -3.82
N LYS A 39 23.20 61.14 -4.88
CA LYS A 39 23.81 59.80 -4.84
C LYS A 39 24.91 59.72 -3.77
N ASP A 40 24.98 58.60 -3.05
CA ASP A 40 26.02 58.30 -2.04
C ASP A 40 26.11 59.35 -0.90
N SER A 41 25.03 60.10 -0.64
CA SER A 41 25.01 61.14 0.38
C SER A 41 24.65 60.61 1.78
N LYS A 42 25.07 61.33 2.82
CA LYS A 42 24.64 61.08 4.21
C LYS A 42 23.74 62.20 4.70
N ILE A 43 22.49 61.88 4.98
CA ILE A 43 21.46 62.84 5.37
C ILE A 43 20.96 62.48 6.76
N ASN A 44 20.90 63.46 7.65
CA ASN A 44 20.27 63.29 8.95
C ASN A 44 19.02 64.17 9.03
N ILE A 45 17.93 63.62 9.52
CA ILE A 45 16.69 64.33 9.80
C ILE A 45 16.48 64.28 11.32
N VAL A 46 16.37 65.45 11.94
CA VAL A 46 16.18 65.57 13.38
C VAL A 46 15.09 66.59 13.64
N ASP A 47 13.85 66.10 13.81
CA ASP A 47 12.70 66.96 14.06
C ASP A 47 11.66 66.28 14.96
N THR A 48 11.47 66.80 16.17
CA THR A 48 10.71 66.09 17.20
C THR A 48 9.64 66.94 17.86
N LYS A 49 9.38 68.12 17.31
CA LYS A 49 8.31 69.06 17.69
C LYS A 49 7.45 69.30 16.44
N GLY A 50 6.15 69.53 16.63
CA GLY A 50 5.18 69.51 15.54
C GLY A 50 4.79 68.09 15.10
N ASN A 51 3.84 68.01 14.17
CA ASN A 51 3.37 66.78 13.52
C ASN A 51 4.13 66.57 12.21
N ASN A 52 5.33 66.00 12.31
CA ASN A 52 6.23 65.89 11.18
C ASN A 52 5.94 64.65 10.32
N LYS A 53 6.17 64.78 9.01
CA LYS A 53 5.94 63.72 8.03
C LYS A 53 7.20 63.42 7.23
N ILE A 54 7.54 62.14 7.12
CA ILE A 54 8.51 61.63 6.15
C ILE A 54 7.72 61.12 4.95
N GLN A 55 7.81 61.79 3.82
CA GLN A 55 7.18 61.38 2.57
C GLN A 55 8.21 60.75 1.65
N ILE A 56 7.98 59.50 1.25
CA ILE A 56 8.87 58.77 0.34
C ILE A 56 8.16 58.58 -0.99
N VAL A 57 8.68 59.24 -2.03
CA VAL A 57 8.05 59.28 -3.35
C VAL A 57 8.02 57.88 -3.98
N GLU A 58 6.98 57.60 -4.75
CA GLU A 58 6.81 56.34 -5.48
C GLU A 58 8.03 56.00 -6.36
N GLY A 59 8.42 54.73 -6.36
CA GLY A 59 9.53 54.23 -7.16
C GLY A 59 10.92 54.51 -6.57
N ILE A 60 11.01 54.95 -5.32
CA ILE A 60 12.26 54.94 -4.54
C ILE A 60 12.53 53.52 -4.06
N THR A 61 13.75 53.03 -4.24
CA THR A 61 14.16 51.72 -3.72
C THR A 61 15.04 51.91 -2.48
N VAL A 62 14.63 51.33 -1.36
CA VAL A 62 15.39 51.20 -0.12
C VAL A 62 16.21 49.91 -0.21
N SER A 63 17.53 50.02 -0.37
CA SER A 63 18.47 48.90 -0.44
C SER A 63 18.64 48.16 0.87
N SER A 64 18.61 48.87 2.00
CA SER A 64 18.59 48.28 3.34
C SER A 64 18.03 49.27 4.34
N SER A 65 17.55 48.79 5.48
CA SER A 65 17.05 49.66 6.53
C SER A 65 17.34 49.09 7.92
N ILE A 66 17.44 49.97 8.91
CA ILE A 66 17.60 49.59 10.32
C ILE A 66 16.65 50.43 11.15
N PHE A 67 15.95 49.79 12.05
CA PHE A 67 14.99 50.40 12.96
C PHE A 67 15.38 50.14 14.41
N THR A 68 15.01 51.06 15.28
CA THR A 68 15.19 50.99 16.74
C THR A 68 13.94 51.60 17.38
N PRO A 69 13.67 51.47 18.68
CA PRO A 69 12.41 51.99 19.25
C PRO A 69 12.10 53.47 18.99
N ASN A 70 13.10 54.29 18.63
CA ASN A 70 12.93 55.73 18.36
C ASN A 70 13.70 56.28 17.15
N ALA A 71 14.32 55.46 16.31
CA ALA A 71 15.10 55.94 15.16
C ALA A 71 15.04 54.96 13.99
N ALA A 72 15.18 55.49 12.77
CA ALA A 72 15.31 54.70 11.55
C ALA A 72 16.51 55.15 10.74
N ARG A 73 17.11 54.21 10.04
CA ARG A 73 18.09 54.47 8.99
C ARG A 73 17.67 53.76 7.72
N LEU A 74 17.59 54.50 6.63
CA LEU A 74 17.27 53.97 5.30
C LEU A 74 18.48 54.17 4.38
N VAL A 75 18.91 53.11 3.71
CA VAL A 75 19.90 53.19 2.63
C VAL A 75 19.16 53.03 1.32
N LEU A 76 19.23 54.01 0.43
CA LEU A 76 18.57 53.97 -0.87
C LEU A 76 19.45 53.27 -1.92
N SER A 77 18.86 52.82 -3.03
CA SER A 77 19.56 52.16 -4.14
C SER A 77 20.60 53.02 -4.85
N ASN A 78 20.53 54.34 -4.66
CA ASN A 78 21.56 55.27 -5.11
C ASN A 78 22.69 55.46 -4.06
N GLY A 79 22.78 54.61 -3.04
CA GLY A 79 23.80 54.67 -1.99
C GLY A 79 23.57 55.73 -0.90
N THR A 80 22.48 56.51 -0.97
CA THR A 80 22.18 57.53 0.05
C THR A 80 21.80 56.89 1.37
N GLU A 81 22.42 57.32 2.46
CA GLU A 81 22.11 56.93 3.85
C GLU A 81 21.30 58.05 4.53
N ILE A 82 20.05 57.78 4.90
CA ILE A 82 19.14 58.72 5.56
C ILE A 82 18.91 58.24 6.99
N THR A 83 19.35 59.00 7.98
CA THR A 83 19.10 58.70 9.40
C THR A 83 18.05 59.65 9.95
N ILE A 84 16.97 59.09 10.48
CA ILE A 84 15.84 59.83 11.06
C ILE A 84 15.87 59.60 12.56
N SER A 85 16.23 60.65 13.31
CA SER A 85 16.27 60.62 14.77
C SER A 85 14.91 61.01 15.35
N GLY A 86 14.40 60.25 16.32
CA GLY A 86 13.05 60.44 16.83
C GLY A 86 11.98 59.98 15.83
N ALA A 87 12.30 59.00 14.99
CA ALA A 87 11.45 58.48 13.92
C ALA A 87 10.05 58.04 14.43
N ASN A 88 9.95 57.61 15.69
CA ASN A 88 8.68 57.26 16.32
C ASN A 88 7.69 58.44 16.51
N LYS A 89 8.15 59.68 16.27
CA LYS A 89 7.32 60.89 16.29
C LYS A 89 6.92 61.39 14.90
N PHE A 90 7.35 60.69 13.84
CA PHE A 90 6.98 61.03 12.47
C PHE A 90 5.86 60.12 11.98
N THR A 91 5.04 60.66 11.09
CA THR A 91 4.19 59.86 10.19
C THR A 91 4.98 59.57 8.92
N PHE A 92 4.90 58.34 8.42
CA PHE A 92 5.56 57.92 7.19
C PHE A 92 4.54 57.78 6.07
N GLU A 93 4.65 58.60 5.03
CA GLU A 93 3.79 58.54 3.86
C GLU A 93 4.51 57.85 2.71
N ALA A 94 4.04 56.65 2.35
CA ALA A 94 4.55 55.89 1.21
C ALA A 94 3.87 56.32 -0.08
N ALA A 95 4.64 56.48 -1.15
CA ALA A 95 4.20 56.79 -2.52
C ALA A 95 3.49 58.15 -2.73
N GLY A 96 3.43 58.99 -1.68
CA GLY A 96 2.97 60.37 -1.80
C GLY A 96 4.03 61.28 -2.42
N ASN A 97 3.59 62.37 -3.06
CA ASN A 97 4.46 63.48 -3.46
C ASN A 97 3.70 64.80 -3.39
N LEU A 98 3.94 65.56 -2.33
CA LEU A 98 3.26 66.82 -2.06
C LEU A 98 3.59 67.89 -3.11
N THR A 99 4.79 67.85 -3.71
CA THR A 99 5.19 68.81 -4.76
C THR A 99 4.42 68.62 -6.07
N SER A 100 3.82 67.44 -6.28
CA SER A 100 2.97 67.13 -7.43
C SER A 100 1.51 66.85 -7.05
N ALA A 101 1.12 67.16 -5.81
CA ALA A 101 -0.21 66.87 -5.24
C ALA A 101 -0.64 65.39 -5.34
N SER A 102 0.31 64.46 -5.37
CA SER A 102 0.02 63.02 -5.27
C SER A 102 -0.11 62.63 -3.80
N LEU A 103 -1.22 61.99 -3.44
CA LEU A 103 -1.45 61.50 -2.07
C LEU A 103 -0.91 60.08 -1.94
N GLY A 104 -0.20 59.82 -0.84
CA GLY A 104 0.27 58.49 -0.47
C GLY A 104 -0.56 57.87 0.64
N THR A 105 -0.03 56.80 1.23
CA THR A 105 -0.61 56.14 2.40
C THR A 105 0.21 56.45 3.66
N ASP A 106 -0.43 57.07 4.64
CA ASP A 106 0.18 57.39 5.94
C ASP A 106 0.29 56.15 6.83
N ARG A 107 1.44 55.97 7.47
CA ARG A 107 1.76 54.89 8.41
C ARG A 107 2.35 55.45 9.69
N THR A 108 2.03 54.80 10.81
CA THR A 108 2.78 54.99 12.05
C THR A 108 4.21 54.47 11.84
N TYR A 109 5.13 54.91 12.69
CA TYR A 109 6.51 54.42 12.68
C TYR A 109 6.62 52.89 12.71
N LEU A 110 5.89 52.22 13.60
CA LEU A 110 5.95 50.76 13.73
C LEU A 110 5.33 50.05 12.53
N ASN A 111 4.23 50.57 11.97
CA ASN A 111 3.64 49.99 10.76
C ASN A 111 4.52 50.21 9.52
N PHE A 112 5.34 51.27 9.52
CA PHE A 112 6.35 51.48 8.48
C PHE A 112 7.55 50.54 8.67
N ALA A 113 8.01 50.33 9.91
CA ALA A 113 9.08 49.37 10.21
C ALA A 113 8.67 47.92 9.85
N ASP A 114 7.46 47.52 10.22
CA ASP A 114 6.89 46.20 9.86
C ASP A 114 6.75 46.04 8.33
N ALA A 115 6.29 47.08 7.63
CA ALA A 115 6.23 47.08 6.17
C ALA A 115 7.61 46.99 5.50
N MET A 116 8.66 47.33 6.24
CA MET A 116 10.06 47.20 5.83
C MET A 116 10.69 45.88 6.32
N GLY A 117 9.94 44.98 6.96
CA GLY A 117 10.43 43.68 7.46
C GLY A 117 11.00 43.70 8.89
N ALA A 118 11.04 44.86 9.54
CA ALA A 118 11.60 45.04 10.89
C ALA A 118 10.51 44.99 11.98
N TYR A 119 10.07 43.79 12.32
CA TYR A 119 8.96 43.52 13.24
C TYR A 119 9.29 43.84 14.72
N TYR A 120 10.54 43.67 15.13
CA TYR A 120 10.98 43.81 16.53
C TYR A 120 11.41 45.24 16.87
N ALA A 121 11.27 46.18 15.93
CA ALA A 121 11.63 47.59 16.07
C ALA A 121 10.96 48.31 17.26
N SER A 122 9.91 47.75 17.85
CA SER A 122 9.23 48.32 19.02
C SER A 122 10.02 48.18 20.33
N PHE A 123 10.95 47.23 20.43
CA PHE A 123 11.72 46.98 21.65
C PHE A 123 13.22 46.73 21.44
N GLU A 124 13.68 46.42 20.22
CA GLU A 124 15.11 46.24 19.92
C GLU A 124 15.53 46.88 18.59
N THR A 125 16.83 46.78 18.29
CA THR A 125 17.33 47.15 16.96
C THR A 125 17.03 46.01 16.01
N ASP A 126 16.36 46.32 14.91
CA ASP A 126 15.93 45.32 13.92
C ASP A 126 16.25 45.80 12.51
N GLU A 127 16.74 44.90 11.67
CA GLU A 127 17.10 45.19 10.28
C GLU A 127 15.91 44.93 9.38
N GLY A 128 15.55 45.91 8.55
CA GLY A 128 14.51 45.74 7.54
C GLY A 128 15.05 45.11 6.25
N ASP A 129 14.17 44.44 5.53
CA ASP A 129 14.40 43.81 4.24
C ASP A 129 14.98 44.81 3.22
N GLY A 130 15.85 44.30 2.34
CA GLY A 130 16.52 45.09 1.31
C GLY A 130 15.83 45.08 -0.05
N GLY A 131 16.09 46.12 -0.84
CA GLY A 131 15.58 46.27 -2.21
C GLY A 131 14.09 46.58 -2.29
N ILE A 132 13.52 47.22 -1.27
CA ILE A 132 12.10 47.58 -1.21
C ILE A 132 11.84 48.81 -2.07
N THR A 133 11.08 48.66 -3.16
CA THR A 133 10.58 49.77 -3.97
C THR A 133 9.25 50.30 -3.42
N ILE A 134 9.24 51.55 -2.97
CA ILE A 134 8.08 52.24 -2.41
C ILE A 134 6.95 52.36 -3.45
N ASN A 135 5.76 51.87 -3.10
CA ASN A 135 4.55 51.96 -3.89
C ASN A 135 3.29 52.04 -2.98
N ASN A 136 2.11 52.20 -3.58
CA ASN A 136 0.82 52.32 -2.87
C ASN A 136 0.22 50.99 -2.39
N SER A 137 0.78 49.85 -2.80
CA SER A 137 0.31 48.52 -2.44
C SER A 137 0.90 48.10 -1.09
N TYR A 138 0.04 47.58 -0.22
CA TYR A 138 0.39 47.20 1.14
C TYR A 138 1.43 46.06 1.16
N ASP A 139 2.44 46.23 2.03
CA ASP A 139 3.51 45.33 2.49
C ASP A 139 4.21 44.49 1.42
N MET A 140 5.48 44.81 1.15
CA MET A 140 6.40 43.94 0.41
C MET A 140 7.34 43.27 1.39
N ARG A 141 7.13 41.99 1.68
CA ARG A 141 7.95 41.22 2.63
C ARG A 141 8.90 40.32 1.87
N LEU A 142 10.22 40.42 2.11
CA LEU A 142 11.19 39.46 1.58
C LEU A 142 11.20 38.22 2.49
N VAL A 143 11.08 37.05 1.89
CA VAL A 143 11.12 35.77 2.58
C VAL A 143 12.14 34.89 1.86
N LYS A 144 13.12 34.39 2.62
CA LYS A 144 14.24 33.58 2.11
C LYS A 144 14.73 32.58 3.15
N ASN A 145 15.62 31.68 2.76
CA ASN A 145 16.34 30.75 3.65
C ASN A 145 15.42 29.89 4.53
N ASN A 146 14.34 29.36 3.96
CA ASN A 146 13.31 28.58 4.65
C ASN A 146 12.61 29.33 5.81
N THR A 147 12.71 30.67 5.83
CA THR A 147 11.99 31.47 6.82
C THR A 147 10.51 31.49 6.46
N VAL A 148 9.62 31.43 7.45
CA VAL A 148 8.18 31.60 7.26
C VAL A 148 7.78 33.00 7.74
N LYS A 149 7.01 33.72 6.93
CA LYS A 149 6.33 34.96 7.32
C LYS A 149 4.83 34.71 7.43
N THR A 150 4.23 35.19 8.50
CA THR A 150 2.81 35.00 8.81
C THR A 150 2.12 36.35 8.97
N ILE A 151 0.98 36.52 8.29
CA ILE A 151 0.13 37.70 8.39
C ILE A 151 -1.16 37.30 9.10
N ILE A 152 -1.46 37.92 10.23
CA ILE A 152 -2.72 37.73 10.96
C ILE A 152 -3.78 38.63 10.32
N LEU A 153 -4.69 38.04 9.54
CA LEU A 153 -5.65 38.80 8.73
C LEU A 153 -6.65 39.60 9.57
N GLY A 154 -6.91 39.19 10.81
CA GLY A 154 -7.75 39.94 11.77
C GLY A 154 -7.27 41.38 12.02
N ASN A 155 -5.99 41.68 11.78
CA ASN A 155 -5.44 43.03 11.92
C ASN A 155 -5.62 43.91 10.66
N HIS A 156 -6.06 43.32 9.55
CA HIS A 156 -6.13 43.98 8.24
C HIS A 156 -7.56 44.15 7.71
N PHE A 157 -8.55 43.54 8.36
CA PHE A 157 -9.96 43.58 7.97
C PHE A 157 -10.82 44.04 9.14
N ASP A 158 -11.75 44.96 8.88
CA ASP A 158 -12.64 45.52 9.91
C ASP A 158 -13.86 44.60 10.15
N GLY A 159 -14.16 44.33 11.43
CA GLY A 159 -15.37 43.63 11.85
C GLY A 159 -15.12 42.34 12.64
N GLU A 160 -16.16 41.87 13.36
CA GLU A 160 -16.15 40.59 14.07
C GLU A 160 -16.70 39.47 13.16
N ASN A 161 -16.17 38.25 13.30
CA ASN A 161 -16.58 37.05 12.55
C ASN A 161 -16.38 37.17 11.03
N VAL A 162 -15.14 37.43 10.60
CA VAL A 162 -14.76 37.57 9.18
C VAL A 162 -14.16 36.28 8.66
N LYS A 163 -14.67 35.76 7.54
CA LYS A 163 -14.12 34.61 6.81
C LYS A 163 -13.22 35.10 5.68
N TYR A 164 -12.06 34.46 5.49
CA TYR A 164 -11.07 34.86 4.51
C TYR A 164 -10.95 33.87 3.35
N SER A 165 -10.76 34.36 2.13
CA SER A 165 -10.48 33.55 0.94
C SER A 165 -9.48 34.26 0.03
N ILE A 166 -8.63 33.52 -0.68
CA ILE A 166 -7.80 34.08 -1.75
C ILE A 166 -8.69 34.19 -3.00
N THR A 167 -8.83 35.40 -3.54
CA THR A 167 -9.65 35.65 -4.74
C THR A 167 -8.82 35.92 -5.99
N LYS A 168 -7.53 36.28 -5.83
CA LYS A 168 -6.60 36.47 -6.95
C LYS A 168 -5.17 36.24 -6.50
N SER A 169 -4.38 35.56 -7.33
CA SER A 169 -2.92 35.47 -7.16
C SER A 169 -2.25 35.90 -8.46
N GLU A 170 -1.37 36.89 -8.39
CA GLU A 170 -0.55 37.36 -9.50
C GLU A 170 0.92 37.05 -9.19
N TYR A 171 1.48 36.12 -9.95
CA TYR A 171 2.91 35.76 -9.94
C TYR A 171 3.62 36.46 -11.10
N PRO A 172 4.97 36.57 -11.10
CA PRO A 172 5.67 37.32 -12.15
C PRO A 172 5.54 36.59 -13.50
N ASN A 173 4.67 37.13 -14.37
CA ASN A 173 4.50 36.70 -15.75
C ASN A 173 5.48 37.47 -16.66
N GLN A 174 6.50 36.78 -17.16
CA GLN A 174 6.91 36.94 -18.56
C GLN A 174 7.09 35.54 -19.14
N TYR A 175 6.08 35.12 -19.91
CA TYR A 175 5.94 33.86 -20.66
C TYR A 175 5.46 32.63 -19.83
N ASN A 176 4.17 32.65 -19.51
CA ASN A 176 3.35 31.50 -19.07
C ASN A 176 3.44 30.38 -20.13
N TYR A 177 3.43 29.08 -19.81
CA TYR A 177 2.21 28.37 -19.39
C TYR A 177 2.46 27.25 -18.35
N SER A 178 1.91 27.46 -17.15
CA SER A 178 1.43 26.45 -16.18
C SER A 178 2.34 25.87 -15.08
N GLN A 179 3.07 26.72 -14.35
CA GLN A 179 3.08 26.81 -12.88
C GLN A 179 4.01 27.95 -12.45
N SER A 180 3.66 28.68 -11.39
CA SER A 180 4.51 29.77 -10.88
C SER A 180 5.45 29.21 -9.82
N PHE A 181 6.77 29.38 -10.01
CA PHE A 181 7.90 28.89 -9.19
C PHE A 181 7.82 29.12 -7.67
N ILE A 182 6.83 29.90 -7.19
CA ILE A 182 6.67 30.30 -5.79
C ILE A 182 5.21 30.16 -5.31
N SER A 183 4.37 29.43 -6.05
CA SER A 183 2.93 29.36 -5.77
C SER A 183 2.55 28.37 -4.67
N ASP A 184 3.31 27.29 -4.57
CA ASP A 184 3.30 26.30 -3.48
C ASP A 184 3.84 26.87 -2.15
N GLN A 185 4.64 27.93 -2.24
CA GLN A 185 5.23 28.61 -1.09
C GLN A 185 4.27 29.50 -0.28
N ILE A 186 3.00 29.68 -0.70
CA ILE A 186 2.02 30.57 -0.07
C ILE A 186 0.75 29.81 0.34
N THR A 187 0.33 29.94 1.60
CA THR A 187 -0.86 29.24 2.14
C THR A 187 -1.77 30.16 2.96
N LEU A 188 -3.07 29.88 2.96
CA LEU A 188 -4.08 30.53 3.80
C LEU A 188 -4.73 29.50 4.73
N SER A 189 -4.53 29.63 6.04
CA SER A 189 -5.16 28.78 7.05
C SER A 189 -5.38 29.53 8.36
N ASP A 190 -6.45 29.22 9.09
CA ASP A 190 -6.75 29.75 10.42
C ASP A 190 -6.76 31.29 10.54
N GLY A 191 -7.19 32.00 9.49
CA GLY A 191 -7.15 33.47 9.44
C GLY A 191 -5.74 34.04 9.33
N GLN A 192 -4.77 33.22 8.93
CA GLN A 192 -3.38 33.59 8.70
C GLN A 192 -2.98 33.34 7.24
N LEU A 193 -2.36 34.34 6.62
CA LEU A 193 -1.71 34.19 5.32
C LEU A 193 -0.20 33.97 5.55
N LYS A 194 0.32 32.82 5.13
CA LYS A 194 1.70 32.39 5.35
C LYS A 194 2.46 32.33 4.02
N ALA A 195 3.73 32.74 4.03
CA ALA A 195 4.64 32.58 2.90
C ALA A 195 6.00 32.08 3.39
N GLN A 196 6.58 31.09 2.70
CA GLN A 196 7.89 30.52 3.01
C GLN A 196 8.85 30.77 1.84
N GLY A 197 10.08 31.22 2.11
CA GLY A 197 11.07 31.45 1.05
C GLY A 197 12.07 30.31 0.96
N GLY A 198 12.53 29.97 -0.24
CA GLY A 198 13.54 28.94 -0.52
C GLY A 198 14.99 29.39 -0.30
N VAL A 199 15.96 28.61 -0.76
CA VAL A 199 17.40 28.86 -0.55
C VAL A 199 18.06 29.50 -1.80
N GLY A 200 17.32 29.65 -2.91
CA GLY A 200 17.83 30.28 -4.13
C GLY A 200 18.13 31.78 -3.99
N ASP A 201 18.97 32.31 -4.89
CA ASP A 201 19.31 33.75 -4.93
C ASP A 201 18.29 34.60 -5.71
N GLU A 202 17.41 33.96 -6.49
CA GLU A 202 16.39 34.65 -7.29
C GLU A 202 15.20 35.05 -6.45
N ILE A 203 14.76 36.31 -6.58
CA ILE A 203 13.64 36.84 -5.82
C ILE A 203 12.46 37.08 -6.75
N TYR A 204 11.40 36.30 -6.58
CA TYR A 204 10.13 36.40 -7.28
C TYR A 204 9.15 37.24 -6.49
N THR A 205 8.23 37.94 -7.17
CA THR A 205 7.22 38.78 -6.52
C THR A 205 5.82 38.22 -6.72
N ALA A 206 5.17 37.75 -5.66
CA ALA A 206 3.77 37.33 -5.65
C ALA A 206 2.88 38.43 -5.07
N LYS A 207 1.74 38.69 -5.72
CA LYS A 207 0.65 39.52 -5.16
C LYS A 207 -0.57 38.64 -4.92
N ILE A 208 -1.04 38.62 -3.68
CA ILE A 208 -2.15 37.78 -3.22
C ILE A 208 -3.28 38.70 -2.77
N THR A 209 -4.41 38.65 -3.47
CA THR A 209 -5.64 39.32 -3.05
C THR A 209 -6.44 38.39 -2.17
N VAL A 210 -6.68 38.81 -0.94
CA VAL A 210 -7.55 38.14 0.02
C VAL A 210 -8.83 38.94 0.18
N GLN A 211 -9.97 38.26 0.16
CA GLN A 211 -11.27 38.80 0.47
C GLN A 211 -11.67 38.39 1.89
N GLY A 212 -12.15 39.36 2.67
CA GLY A 212 -12.78 39.15 3.96
C GLY A 212 -14.28 39.36 3.85
N GLU A 213 -15.06 38.33 4.18
CA GLU A 213 -16.52 38.38 4.27
C GLU A 213 -16.96 38.41 5.73
N ASN A 214 -17.61 39.50 6.15
CA ASN A 214 -18.21 39.56 7.47
C ASN A 214 -19.46 38.67 7.51
N GLN A 215 -19.39 37.55 8.23
CA GLN A 215 -20.45 36.53 8.24
C GLN A 215 -21.75 37.02 8.91
N ASN A 216 -21.70 38.10 9.67
CA ASN A 216 -22.87 38.68 10.32
C ASN A 216 -23.64 39.66 9.42
N THR A 217 -22.97 40.27 8.43
CA THR A 217 -23.55 41.34 7.60
C THR A 217 -23.50 41.05 6.09
N GLY A 218 -22.72 40.07 5.65
CA GLY A 218 -22.46 39.77 4.24
C GLY A 218 -21.59 40.81 3.54
N ASN A 219 -21.04 41.78 4.27
CA ASN A 219 -20.17 42.80 3.69
C ASN A 219 -18.82 42.21 3.29
N LEU A 220 -18.42 42.48 2.05
CA LEU A 220 -17.14 42.07 1.48
C LEU A 220 -16.13 43.22 1.51
N SER A 221 -14.88 42.89 1.80
CA SER A 221 -13.74 43.79 1.65
C SER A 221 -12.54 43.02 1.12
N GLU A 222 -11.63 43.69 0.42
CA GLU A 222 -10.45 43.05 -0.18
C GLU A 222 -9.16 43.75 0.23
N LYS A 223 -8.10 42.96 0.39
CA LYS A 223 -6.74 43.44 0.65
C LYS A 223 -5.76 42.69 -0.24
N VAL A 224 -4.74 43.39 -0.72
CA VAL A 224 -3.65 42.82 -1.51
C VAL A 224 -2.39 42.76 -0.66
N PHE A 225 -1.77 41.59 -0.61
CA PHE A 225 -0.51 41.32 0.08
C PHE A 225 0.58 41.00 -0.94
N THR A 226 1.78 41.57 -0.78
CA THR A 226 2.88 41.32 -1.72
C THR A 226 4.03 40.58 -1.02
N PHE A 227 4.38 39.40 -1.53
CA PHE A 227 5.54 38.66 -1.09
C PHE A 227 6.66 38.75 -2.12
N ARG A 228 7.90 38.87 -1.63
CA ARG A 228 9.11 38.66 -2.39
C ARG A 228 9.74 37.37 -1.88
N LEU A 229 9.72 36.30 -2.67
CA LEU A 229 10.11 34.95 -2.25
C LEU A 229 11.34 34.52 -3.03
N THR A 230 12.27 33.85 -2.38
CA THR A 230 13.26 33.04 -3.08
C THR A 230 12.65 31.70 -3.47
N ASP A 231 12.94 31.22 -4.69
CA ASP A 231 12.47 29.92 -5.17
C ASP A 231 13.14 28.78 -4.37
N ASP A 232 12.38 27.73 -4.09
CA ASP A 232 12.82 26.51 -3.41
C ASP A 232 13.09 25.34 -4.36
N ASP A 233 12.87 25.48 -5.67
CA ASP A 233 13.19 24.46 -6.67
C ASP A 233 14.71 24.20 -6.82
N GLU A 234 15.59 25.12 -6.37
CA GLU A 234 17.05 24.89 -6.26
C GLU A 234 17.44 23.80 -5.23
N ILE A 235 16.47 23.27 -4.48
CA ILE A 235 16.68 22.25 -3.44
C ILE A 235 16.41 20.82 -3.98
N LYS A 236 15.83 20.66 -5.18
CA LYS A 236 15.53 19.33 -5.73
C LYS A 236 16.75 18.73 -6.47
N LYS A 237 17.44 17.84 -5.74
CA LYS A 237 18.42 16.79 -6.13
C LYS A 237 19.09 16.90 -7.53
N SER A 238 20.43 16.94 -7.54
CA SER A 238 21.24 16.55 -8.70
C SER A 238 21.76 15.13 -8.49
N SER A 239 21.54 14.24 -9.45
CA SER A 239 22.16 12.91 -9.46
C SER A 239 23.44 12.88 -10.29
N SER A 240 23.66 13.91 -11.10
CA SER A 240 24.72 13.91 -12.10
C SER A 240 26.13 14.00 -11.50
N SER A 241 27.09 13.33 -12.12
CA SER A 241 28.51 13.45 -11.82
C SER A 241 29.35 13.53 -13.10
N ILE A 242 30.34 14.41 -13.15
CA ILE A 242 31.23 14.56 -14.31
C ILE A 242 32.22 13.39 -14.36
N ILE A 243 32.21 12.65 -15.46
CA ILE A 243 33.17 11.56 -15.75
C ILE A 243 34.41 12.15 -16.42
N SER A 244 34.23 13.02 -17.42
CA SER A 244 35.32 13.73 -18.10
C SER A 244 34.83 15.03 -18.73
N SER A 245 35.73 15.98 -18.99
CA SER A 245 35.37 17.26 -19.61
C SER A 245 36.54 17.84 -20.43
N SER A 246 36.21 18.58 -21.49
CA SER A 246 37.10 19.25 -22.44
C SER A 246 36.51 20.58 -22.89
N ASP A 247 37.19 21.34 -23.75
CA ASP A 247 36.65 22.62 -24.24
C ASP A 247 35.34 22.47 -25.05
N THR A 248 35.11 21.30 -25.66
CA THR A 248 33.98 21.06 -26.58
C THR A 248 33.00 20.00 -26.12
N GLU A 249 33.34 19.21 -25.11
CA GLU A 249 32.51 18.09 -24.65
C GLU A 249 32.69 17.81 -23.16
N THR A 250 31.59 17.51 -22.47
CA THR A 250 31.55 16.98 -21.11
C THR A 250 30.75 15.69 -21.08
N VAL A 251 31.31 14.66 -20.43
CA VAL A 251 30.68 13.36 -20.25
C VAL A 251 30.26 13.22 -18.80
N ILE A 252 28.99 12.89 -18.56
CA ILE A 252 28.39 12.78 -17.24
C ILE A 252 27.81 11.39 -16.99
N SER A 253 27.72 11.02 -15.71
CA SER A 253 26.83 9.99 -15.22
C SER A 253 25.57 10.62 -14.66
N ILE A 254 24.47 9.88 -14.66
CA ILE A 254 23.24 10.22 -13.92
C ILE A 254 22.72 8.97 -13.20
N SER A 255 21.92 9.19 -12.16
CA SER A 255 21.02 8.19 -11.62
C SER A 255 19.65 8.34 -12.24
N GLU A 256 18.92 7.23 -12.36
CA GLU A 256 17.51 7.29 -12.73
C GLU A 256 16.67 8.10 -11.73
N ASP A 257 15.40 8.30 -12.06
CA ASP A 257 14.38 8.71 -11.10
C ASP A 257 14.68 10.01 -10.37
N THR A 258 15.38 10.90 -11.07
CA THR A 258 15.65 12.25 -10.60
C THR A 258 14.84 13.21 -11.47
N MET A 259 13.63 13.54 -11.01
CA MET A 259 12.77 14.53 -11.67
C MET A 259 13.48 15.87 -11.79
N GLY A 260 13.54 16.43 -13.00
CA GLY A 260 14.20 17.71 -13.26
C GLY A 260 15.70 17.71 -13.01
N ASP A 261 16.35 16.54 -13.12
CA ASP A 261 17.76 16.36 -12.77
C ASP A 261 18.69 17.43 -13.36
N ARG A 262 19.60 17.93 -12.51
CA ARG A 262 20.65 18.85 -12.91
C ARG A 262 21.79 18.06 -13.54
N LEU A 263 22.00 18.29 -14.84
CA LEU A 263 22.96 17.56 -15.66
C LEU A 263 24.35 18.20 -15.64
N LEU A 264 24.44 19.54 -15.70
CA LEU A 264 25.74 20.21 -15.72
C LEU A 264 25.67 21.64 -15.17
N ASP A 265 26.61 21.98 -14.30
CA ASP A 265 26.92 23.37 -13.91
C ASP A 265 27.80 24.02 -14.98
N LEU A 266 27.32 25.14 -15.52
CA LEU A 266 27.90 25.93 -16.60
C LEU A 266 28.61 27.20 -16.08
N SER A 267 28.71 27.41 -14.77
CA SER A 267 29.31 28.61 -14.18
C SER A 267 30.75 28.85 -14.66
N SER A 268 31.52 27.79 -14.88
CA SER A 268 32.90 27.86 -15.40
C SER A 268 33.00 28.23 -16.89
N PHE A 269 31.88 28.28 -17.62
CA PHE A 269 31.87 28.58 -19.06
C PHE A 269 31.87 30.07 -19.35
N GLU A 270 31.65 30.91 -18.32
CA GLU A 270 31.59 32.38 -18.42
C GLU A 270 30.68 32.81 -19.59
N ILE A 271 29.44 32.29 -19.57
CA ILE A 271 28.44 32.49 -20.64
C ILE A 271 27.93 33.93 -20.59
N ASP A 272 27.93 34.62 -21.74
CA ASP A 272 27.29 35.92 -21.89
C ASP A 272 25.77 35.75 -21.66
N GLU A 273 25.18 36.59 -20.81
CA GLU A 273 23.77 36.48 -20.40
C GLU A 273 22.80 36.37 -21.61
N GLY A 274 21.91 35.37 -21.57
CA GLY A 274 20.93 35.10 -22.62
C GLY A 274 21.48 34.55 -23.94
N SER A 275 22.78 34.19 -23.99
CA SER A 275 23.41 33.68 -25.22
C SER A 275 23.37 32.16 -25.37
N ALA A 276 23.11 31.41 -24.29
CA ALA A 276 23.10 29.96 -24.31
C ALA A 276 21.81 29.41 -24.92
N LYS A 277 21.94 28.42 -25.80
CA LYS A 277 20.80 27.77 -26.45
C LYS A 277 21.13 26.33 -26.82
N ILE A 278 20.22 25.40 -26.52
CA ILE A 278 20.33 24.00 -26.98
C ILE A 278 20.15 23.97 -28.51
N THR A 279 21.05 23.29 -29.21
CA THR A 279 21.11 23.20 -30.67
C THR A 279 20.73 21.83 -31.23
N SER A 280 20.93 20.76 -30.45
CA SER A 280 20.52 19.40 -30.83
C SER A 280 20.48 18.49 -29.61
N VAL A 281 19.56 17.51 -29.64
CA VAL A 281 19.51 16.40 -28.68
C VAL A 281 19.53 15.09 -29.47
N SER A 282 20.32 14.12 -29.01
CA SER A 282 20.28 12.73 -29.46
C SER A 282 19.79 11.89 -28.30
N ILE A 283 18.79 11.03 -28.52
CA ILE A 283 18.29 10.03 -27.57
C ILE A 283 17.93 8.79 -28.41
N GLY A 284 18.35 7.58 -28.03
CA GLY A 284 17.95 6.36 -28.74
C GLY A 284 18.50 6.22 -30.17
N GLY A 285 19.55 6.96 -30.55
CA GLY A 285 20.29 6.76 -31.81
C GLY A 285 19.71 7.50 -33.03
N SER A 286 18.56 8.16 -32.86
CA SER A 286 18.02 9.11 -33.82
C SER A 286 18.51 10.53 -33.48
N VAL A 287 19.56 11.00 -34.16
CA VAL A 287 19.95 12.41 -34.08
C VAL A 287 18.83 13.21 -34.72
N THR A 288 18.01 13.85 -33.89
CA THR A 288 16.85 14.58 -34.39
C THR A 288 17.19 16.07 -34.37
N PRO A 289 17.40 16.71 -35.53
CA PRO A 289 17.69 18.14 -35.58
C PRO A 289 16.53 18.93 -34.98
N ILE A 290 16.83 20.07 -34.36
CA ILE A 290 15.80 20.93 -33.74
C ILE A 290 14.63 21.26 -34.69
N SER A 291 14.92 21.31 -35.99
CA SER A 291 13.97 21.62 -37.06
C SER A 291 12.87 20.57 -37.29
N TYR A 292 13.04 19.32 -36.86
CA TYR A 292 12.03 18.26 -37.07
C TYR A 292 10.81 18.47 -36.16
N PHE A 293 11.04 18.97 -34.95
CA PHE A 293 10.00 19.19 -33.95
C PHE A 293 9.26 20.51 -34.18
N SER A 294 9.83 21.46 -34.91
CA SER A 294 9.09 22.63 -35.40
C SER A 294 8.04 22.33 -36.48
N THR A 295 7.94 21.08 -36.95
CA THR A 295 6.93 20.65 -37.93
C THR A 295 5.87 19.70 -37.39
N ASP A 296 5.96 19.30 -36.12
CA ASP A 296 4.91 18.54 -35.45
C ASP A 296 3.75 19.49 -35.08
N PRO A 297 2.50 19.24 -35.54
CA PRO A 297 1.34 20.06 -35.20
C PRO A 297 1.06 20.18 -33.69
N TRP A 298 1.61 19.27 -32.86
CA TRP A 298 1.49 19.24 -31.40
C TRP A 298 2.65 19.94 -30.67
N ALA A 299 3.72 20.33 -31.37
CA ALA A 299 4.93 20.95 -30.80
C ALA A 299 5.06 22.44 -31.18
N GLN A 300 3.94 23.17 -31.24
CA GLN A 300 3.96 24.58 -31.66
C GLN A 300 4.68 25.52 -30.68
N ASP A 301 5.04 25.07 -29.46
CA ASP A 301 5.71 25.90 -28.44
C ASP A 301 7.02 25.31 -27.86
N GLY A 302 7.71 24.43 -28.58
CA GLY A 302 9.17 24.28 -28.49
C GLY A 302 9.75 23.47 -27.31
N TRP A 303 10.87 22.78 -27.60
CA TRP A 303 11.86 22.05 -26.77
C TRP A 303 12.10 22.40 -25.30
N GLN A 304 11.62 23.54 -24.84
CA GLN A 304 11.67 23.95 -23.45
C GLN A 304 11.09 22.84 -22.59
N ASP A 305 10.00 22.18 -23.00
CA ASP A 305 9.33 21.13 -22.21
C ASP A 305 10.18 19.89 -21.86
N TYR A 306 11.35 19.68 -22.47
CA TYR A 306 12.20 18.52 -22.19
C TYR A 306 13.53 18.87 -21.52
N PHE A 307 14.19 19.95 -21.92
CA PHE A 307 15.51 20.31 -21.37
C PHE A 307 15.61 21.83 -21.26
N TYR A 308 16.25 22.29 -20.19
CA TYR A 308 16.42 23.72 -19.94
C TYR A 308 17.88 24.07 -19.69
N ILE A 309 18.29 25.21 -20.25
CA ILE A 309 19.43 25.96 -19.75
C ILE A 309 18.86 27.18 -19.03
N ASN A 310 18.99 27.21 -17.71
CA ASN A 310 18.64 28.38 -16.91
C ASN A 310 19.92 28.94 -16.27
N LYS A 311 20.22 30.21 -16.57
CA LYS A 311 21.47 30.89 -16.22
C LYS A 311 22.70 30.06 -16.56
N ASN A 312 23.24 29.37 -15.55
CA ASN A 312 24.47 28.60 -15.58
C ASN A 312 24.22 27.12 -15.28
N VAL A 313 23.04 26.58 -15.55
CA VAL A 313 22.76 25.16 -15.31
C VAL A 313 22.03 24.58 -16.51
N LEU A 314 22.52 23.42 -16.99
CA LEU A 314 21.80 22.53 -17.89
C LEU A 314 21.07 21.46 -17.07
N LYS A 315 19.76 21.29 -17.28
CA LYS A 315 18.93 20.31 -16.55
C LYS A 315 17.82 19.69 -17.41
N PHE A 316 17.27 18.57 -16.95
CA PHE A 316 15.98 18.04 -17.40
C PHE A 316 14.84 19.02 -17.09
N ALA A 317 13.72 18.90 -17.80
CA ALA A 317 12.49 19.56 -17.45
C ALA A 317 11.98 19.12 -16.07
N GLN A 318 11.27 20.02 -15.38
CA GLN A 318 10.81 19.79 -14.01
C GLN A 318 10.01 18.50 -13.83
N TYR A 319 9.32 18.09 -14.88
CA TYR A 319 8.48 16.89 -14.92
C TYR A 319 9.05 15.80 -15.84
N SER A 320 10.36 15.80 -16.08
CA SER A 320 11.03 14.73 -16.81
C SER A 320 12.13 14.06 -16.01
N TYR A 321 12.36 12.79 -16.30
CA TYR A 321 13.42 11.98 -15.71
C TYR A 321 13.86 10.89 -16.70
N TYR A 322 15.03 10.31 -16.43
CA TYR A 322 15.48 9.08 -17.07
C TYR A 322 15.12 7.90 -16.18
N ASP A 323 14.52 6.87 -16.75
CA ASP A 323 14.11 5.62 -16.12
C ASP A 323 15.05 4.49 -16.60
N TYR A 324 15.82 3.91 -15.68
CA TYR A 324 16.78 2.86 -16.00
C TYR A 324 16.11 1.52 -16.25
N ASP A 325 14.98 1.28 -15.60
CA ASP A 325 14.25 0.01 -15.66
C ASP A 325 13.56 -0.16 -17.02
N THR A 326 12.87 0.86 -17.50
CA THR A 326 12.27 0.84 -18.85
C THR A 326 13.25 1.24 -19.96
N ASP A 327 14.42 1.78 -19.60
CA ASP A 327 15.41 2.37 -20.51
C ASP A 327 14.83 3.48 -21.40
N GLU A 328 14.03 4.36 -20.79
CA GLU A 328 13.31 5.43 -21.47
C GLU A 328 13.54 6.78 -20.77
N TYR A 329 13.46 7.86 -21.56
CA TYR A 329 13.33 9.21 -21.03
C TYR A 329 11.85 9.60 -20.95
N LYS A 330 11.35 9.98 -19.77
CA LYS A 330 9.93 10.26 -19.48
C LYS A 330 9.68 11.76 -19.33
N LEU A 331 8.53 12.27 -19.79
CA LEU A 331 8.05 13.64 -19.56
C LEU A 331 6.56 13.64 -19.18
N PHE A 332 6.17 14.35 -18.11
CA PHE A 332 4.78 14.56 -17.73
C PHE A 332 4.33 15.97 -18.13
N LEU A 333 3.19 16.05 -18.83
CA LEU A 333 2.51 17.31 -19.13
C LEU A 333 1.20 17.37 -18.34
N GLY A 334 1.06 18.40 -17.51
CA GLY A 334 -0.16 18.66 -16.74
C GLY A 334 -1.31 19.17 -17.61
N PRO A 335 -2.56 19.18 -17.07
CA PRO A 335 -3.72 19.57 -17.84
C PRO A 335 -3.74 21.09 -18.08
N SER A 336 -3.33 21.52 -19.28
CA SER A 336 -3.96 22.67 -19.93
C SER A 336 -3.77 22.55 -21.44
N ILE A 337 -4.85 22.42 -22.21
CA ILE A 337 -5.57 23.47 -22.96
C ILE A 337 -6.89 22.88 -23.56
N TYR A 338 -7.09 21.55 -23.57
CA TYR A 338 -8.26 20.92 -24.25
C TYR A 338 -8.94 19.69 -23.60
N GLY A 339 -8.62 19.28 -22.35
CA GLY A 339 -9.26 18.09 -21.73
C GLY A 339 -9.07 17.98 -20.22
N SER A 340 -9.89 17.13 -19.58
CA SER A 340 -9.96 16.90 -18.12
C SER A 340 -9.04 15.80 -17.58
N ASP A 341 -8.26 15.14 -18.43
CA ASP A 341 -7.46 13.97 -18.06
C ASP A 341 -5.96 14.24 -18.29
N TRP A 342 -5.12 13.75 -17.39
CA TRP A 342 -3.66 13.72 -17.57
C TRP A 342 -3.32 12.86 -18.78
N GLN A 343 -2.52 13.38 -19.71
CA GLN A 343 -2.05 12.60 -20.85
C GLN A 343 -0.54 12.45 -20.78
N PHE A 344 -0.09 11.19 -20.84
CA PHE A 344 1.31 10.87 -21.08
C PHE A 344 1.66 11.28 -22.52
N HIS A 345 2.66 12.14 -22.68
CA HIS A 345 3.27 12.34 -23.98
C HIS A 345 4.52 11.46 -24.04
N ASP A 346 4.32 10.19 -24.41
CA ASP A 346 5.44 9.28 -24.59
C ASP A 346 6.25 9.70 -25.84
N LEU A 347 7.34 10.43 -25.66
CA LEU A 347 8.48 10.21 -26.53
C LEU A 347 9.06 8.85 -26.15
N LYS A 348 8.47 7.75 -26.64
CA LYS A 348 9.01 6.39 -26.48
C LYS A 348 10.39 6.33 -27.13
N THR A 349 11.40 6.68 -26.36
CA THR A 349 12.81 6.61 -26.73
C THR A 349 13.37 5.37 -26.07
N SER A 350 12.92 4.20 -26.51
CA SER A 350 13.50 2.95 -26.04
C SER A 350 14.97 2.85 -26.49
N ASN A 351 15.79 2.15 -25.70
CA ASN A 351 17.22 1.95 -25.95
C ASN A 351 18.07 3.21 -25.69
N VAL A 352 17.78 3.99 -24.65
CA VAL A 352 18.60 5.15 -24.27
C VAL A 352 20.03 4.73 -23.95
N ARG A 353 20.24 3.66 -23.17
CA ARG A 353 21.59 3.18 -22.81
C ARG A 353 22.36 2.62 -23.99
N ASP A 354 21.68 1.95 -24.90
CA ASP A 354 22.30 1.32 -26.06
C ASP A 354 22.63 2.33 -27.18
N ASN A 355 22.21 3.59 -27.04
CA ASN A 355 22.44 4.64 -28.02
C ASN A 355 22.98 5.93 -27.38
N GLU A 356 23.42 6.89 -28.21
CA GLU A 356 23.93 8.16 -27.69
C GLU A 356 22.79 9.05 -27.13
N PHE A 357 22.79 9.26 -25.81
CA PHE A 357 22.07 10.37 -25.17
C PHE A 357 23.02 11.57 -25.04
N SER A 358 22.81 12.59 -25.87
CA SER A 358 23.60 13.81 -25.77
C SER A 358 22.80 15.08 -26.03
N ILE A 359 23.21 16.16 -25.37
CA ILE A 359 22.63 17.50 -25.48
C ILE A 359 23.75 18.43 -25.93
N THR A 360 23.59 19.06 -27.10
CA THR A 360 24.53 20.06 -27.59
C THR A 360 23.92 21.44 -27.42
N PHE A 361 24.71 22.39 -26.90
CA PHE A 361 24.31 23.78 -26.78
C PHE A 361 25.38 24.74 -27.33
N GLU A 362 24.92 25.84 -27.90
CA GLU A 362 25.73 26.99 -28.30
C GLU A 362 25.68 28.05 -27.21
N TYR A 363 26.76 28.82 -27.05
CA TYR A 363 26.80 29.98 -26.16
C TYR A 363 27.84 30.99 -26.65
N LYS A 364 27.77 32.23 -26.14
CA LYS A 364 28.83 33.22 -26.35
C LYS A 364 29.65 33.38 -25.07
N ASN A 365 30.96 33.50 -25.23
CA ASN A 365 31.87 33.91 -24.18
C ASN A 365 32.64 35.13 -24.71
N ASN A 366 32.48 36.29 -24.07
CA ASN A 366 33.08 37.55 -24.50
C ASN A 366 32.76 37.87 -25.98
N GLY A 367 31.52 37.62 -26.40
CA GLY A 367 31.03 37.85 -27.76
C GLY A 367 31.45 36.82 -28.81
N LYS A 368 32.26 35.82 -28.47
CA LYS A 368 32.66 34.73 -29.39
C LYS A 368 31.76 33.52 -29.21
N LEU A 369 31.19 33.03 -30.32
CA LEU A 369 30.35 31.83 -30.34
C LEU A 369 31.20 30.57 -30.09
N LYS A 370 30.71 29.71 -29.20
CA LYS A 370 31.26 28.39 -28.86
C LYS A 370 30.13 27.38 -28.85
N ASN A 371 30.47 26.11 -29.08
CA ASN A 371 29.55 24.97 -28.98
C ASN A 371 30.12 23.98 -27.96
N HIS A 372 29.24 23.35 -27.20
CA HIS A 372 29.62 22.33 -26.25
C HIS A 372 28.59 21.21 -26.23
N LYS A 373 29.06 19.97 -26.13
CA LYS A 373 28.24 18.75 -26.09
C LYS A 373 28.29 18.13 -24.69
N VAL A 374 27.14 17.78 -24.14
CA VAL A 374 27.02 17.00 -22.91
C VAL A 374 26.56 15.60 -23.29
N VAL A 375 27.33 14.58 -22.93
CA VAL A 375 27.02 13.17 -23.21
C VAL A 375 26.69 12.48 -21.89
N ILE A 376 25.56 11.79 -21.84
CA ILE A 376 25.21 10.92 -20.72
C ILE A 376 25.67 9.51 -21.10
N ASP A 377 26.73 9.04 -20.44
CA ASP A 377 27.43 7.79 -20.81
C ASP A 377 27.21 6.68 -19.77
N SER A 378 27.12 7.05 -18.49
CA SER A 378 26.90 6.10 -17.41
C SER A 378 25.58 6.39 -16.70
N TYR A 379 24.80 5.33 -16.48
CA TYR A 379 23.50 5.40 -15.84
C TYR A 379 23.53 4.48 -14.62
N SER A 380 23.17 4.99 -13.45
CA SER A 380 23.02 4.18 -12.25
C SER A 380 21.54 3.94 -11.95
N ASN A 381 21.19 2.68 -11.75
CA ASN A 381 19.90 2.34 -11.15
C ASN A 381 19.91 2.76 -9.68
N ASN A 382 18.82 3.38 -9.22
CA ASN A 382 18.59 3.58 -7.80
C ASN A 382 17.40 2.74 -7.32
N LEU A 383 17.62 1.99 -6.24
CA LEU A 383 16.61 1.11 -5.63
C LEU A 383 15.43 1.86 -4.98
N ASN A 384 15.49 3.19 -5.00
CA ASN A 384 14.56 4.11 -4.37
C ASN A 384 14.21 5.14 -5.43
N GLY A 385 13.06 4.96 -6.07
CA GLY A 385 12.51 5.94 -6.99
C GLY A 385 12.37 7.33 -6.36
N PRO A 386 11.94 8.32 -7.14
CA PRO A 386 12.00 9.72 -6.76
C PRO A 386 11.15 9.93 -5.50
N ILE A 387 11.64 10.71 -4.53
CA ILE A 387 10.83 11.04 -3.33
C ILE A 387 9.57 11.86 -3.72
N ASP A 388 9.60 12.55 -4.87
CA ASP A 388 8.55 13.47 -5.34
C ASP A 388 8.07 13.25 -6.80
N ALA A 389 8.63 12.28 -7.53
CA ALA A 389 7.92 11.72 -8.67
C ALA A 389 7.23 10.45 -8.19
N ILE A 390 6.12 10.17 -8.85
CA ILE A 390 5.36 8.94 -8.69
C ILE A 390 6.38 7.79 -8.58
N PRO A 391 6.43 7.09 -7.44
CA PRO A 391 7.48 6.11 -7.21
C PRO A 391 7.42 5.07 -8.31
N ASP A 392 8.49 4.99 -9.10
CA ASP A 392 8.88 3.73 -9.73
C ASP A 392 9.54 2.86 -8.62
N GLY A 393 9.25 1.57 -8.46
CA GLY A 393 8.35 0.77 -9.27
C GLY A 393 6.91 0.89 -8.84
N ASP A 394 6.02 0.56 -9.76
CA ASP A 394 4.60 0.41 -9.50
C ASP A 394 4.42 -0.25 -8.12
N ARG A 395 3.87 0.48 -7.12
CA ARG A 395 3.57 -0.10 -5.79
C ARG A 395 2.72 -1.35 -5.90
N VAL A 396 2.12 -1.56 -7.06
CA VAL A 396 1.40 -2.74 -7.46
C VAL A 396 2.01 -3.37 -8.72
N LYS A 397 2.01 -4.68 -8.87
CA LYS A 397 2.37 -5.36 -10.13
C LYS A 397 1.17 -6.13 -10.66
N GLU A 398 1.19 -6.47 -11.94
CA GLU A 398 0.13 -7.31 -12.50
C GLU A 398 0.20 -8.73 -11.91
N VAL A 399 -0.96 -9.25 -11.50
CA VAL A 399 -1.08 -10.64 -11.03
C VAL A 399 -1.05 -11.57 -12.22
N THR A 400 -0.20 -12.59 -12.17
CA THR A 400 -0.21 -13.64 -13.19
C THR A 400 -1.43 -14.55 -13.00
N THR A 401 -2.13 -14.90 -14.07
CA THR A 401 -3.24 -15.87 -14.00
C THR A 401 -2.73 -17.28 -13.64
N SER A 402 -3.45 -18.00 -12.78
CA SER A 402 -3.19 -19.41 -12.45
C SER A 402 -3.92 -20.36 -13.42
N SER A 403 -3.51 -21.63 -13.50
CA SER A 403 -4.34 -22.68 -14.10
C SER A 403 -5.47 -23.15 -13.17
N ASP A 404 -5.38 -22.84 -11.88
CA ASP A 404 -6.41 -23.17 -10.89
C ASP A 404 -7.51 -22.09 -10.90
N ASN A 405 -8.73 -22.50 -11.26
CA ASN A 405 -9.88 -21.60 -11.30
C ASN A 405 -10.29 -21.10 -9.90
N ASN A 406 -10.01 -21.86 -8.83
CA ASN A 406 -10.32 -21.44 -7.46
C ASN A 406 -9.46 -20.23 -7.05
N ILE A 407 -8.20 -20.18 -7.50
CA ILE A 407 -7.33 -19.02 -7.32
C ILE A 407 -7.86 -17.86 -8.16
N ASN A 408 -8.08 -18.06 -9.46
CA ASN A 408 -8.49 -16.99 -10.37
C ASN A 408 -9.84 -16.35 -9.99
N ALA A 409 -10.76 -17.12 -9.40
CA ALA A 409 -12.04 -16.61 -8.93
C ALA A 409 -11.92 -15.59 -7.79
N LEU A 410 -10.82 -15.64 -7.05
CA LEU A 410 -10.51 -14.68 -5.98
C LEU A 410 -9.64 -13.51 -6.47
N LEU A 411 -9.31 -13.39 -7.76
CA LEU A 411 -8.49 -12.30 -8.30
C LEU A 411 -9.36 -11.33 -9.12
N PHE A 412 -9.83 -10.24 -8.51
CA PHE A 412 -10.66 -9.25 -9.20
C PHE A 412 -9.87 -8.08 -9.79
N SER A 413 -8.97 -7.45 -9.01
CA SER A 413 -8.04 -6.47 -9.58
C SER A 413 -6.95 -7.21 -10.34
N LYS A 414 -6.53 -6.64 -11.47
CA LYS A 414 -5.33 -7.12 -12.17
C LYS A 414 -4.04 -6.82 -11.40
N TRP A 415 -4.14 -6.11 -10.28
CA TRP A 415 -3.01 -5.58 -9.51
C TRP A 415 -2.89 -6.26 -8.14
N GLN A 416 -1.67 -6.59 -7.73
CA GLN A 416 -1.28 -6.95 -6.36
C GLN A 416 -0.20 -6.01 -5.87
N TRP A 417 0.06 -5.93 -4.56
CA TRP A 417 1.22 -5.18 -4.06
C TRP A 417 2.54 -5.75 -4.60
N ALA A 418 3.41 -4.87 -5.06
CA ALA A 418 4.69 -5.23 -5.67
C ALA A 418 5.79 -5.37 -4.61
N ASN A 419 6.62 -6.38 -4.80
CA ASN A 419 7.89 -6.48 -4.12
C ASN A 419 8.87 -5.46 -4.70
N LYS A 420 9.66 -4.81 -3.83
CA LYS A 420 10.74 -3.92 -4.26
C LYS A 420 11.98 -4.72 -4.65
N ASN A 421 12.69 -4.32 -5.69
CA ASN A 421 14.07 -4.77 -5.97
C ASN A 421 14.24 -6.29 -6.11
N ASN A 422 13.25 -6.99 -6.67
CA ASN A 422 13.21 -8.47 -6.74
C ASN A 422 13.32 -9.16 -5.36
N SER A 423 12.95 -8.46 -4.27
CA SER A 423 12.82 -9.06 -2.94
C SER A 423 11.79 -10.18 -2.97
N GLU A 424 12.07 -11.30 -2.32
CA GLU A 424 11.06 -12.35 -2.10
C GLU A 424 9.94 -11.87 -1.16
N ILE A 425 10.21 -10.82 -0.37
CA ILE A 425 9.26 -10.21 0.57
C ILE A 425 8.66 -8.93 -0.01
N THR A 426 7.32 -8.86 -0.06
CA THR A 426 6.55 -7.65 -0.38
C THR A 426 6.35 -6.81 0.88
N GLU A 427 6.97 -5.64 0.94
CA GLU A 427 6.79 -4.70 2.06
C GLU A 427 5.56 -3.81 1.83
N ILE A 428 4.61 -3.87 2.76
CA ILE A 428 3.33 -3.14 2.72
C ILE A 428 3.25 -2.26 3.98
N THR A 429 3.01 -0.98 3.83
CA THR A 429 2.81 -0.05 4.93
C THR A 429 1.34 0.09 5.30
N PHE A 430 1.02 0.16 6.59
CA PHE A 430 -0.36 0.40 7.03
C PHE A 430 -0.43 1.51 8.07
N ALA A 431 -1.58 2.15 8.20
CA ALA A 431 -1.79 3.16 9.24
C ALA A 431 -3.26 3.28 9.63
N PHE A 432 -3.47 3.95 10.77
CA PHE A 432 -4.78 4.34 11.28
C PHE A 432 -4.91 5.86 11.14
N PRO A 433 -5.70 6.36 10.17
CA PRO A 433 -5.95 7.79 10.04
C PRO A 433 -6.49 8.40 11.35
N PRO A 434 -6.08 9.63 11.71
CA PRO A 434 -6.60 10.31 12.89
C PRO A 434 -8.12 10.50 12.82
N SER A 435 -8.83 10.29 13.93
CA SER A 435 -10.29 10.45 13.99
C SER A 435 -10.79 11.87 13.72
N ASN A 436 -9.90 12.86 13.86
CA ASN A 436 -10.15 14.27 13.57
C ASN A 436 -9.84 14.68 12.12
N ASP A 437 -9.22 13.82 11.30
CA ASP A 437 -8.95 14.11 9.89
C ASP A 437 -10.04 13.52 9.01
N THR A 438 -11.17 14.23 8.89
CA THR A 438 -12.30 13.82 8.04
C THR A 438 -12.08 14.18 6.57
N ASN A 439 -11.10 15.00 6.22
CA ASN A 439 -10.94 15.51 4.84
C ASN A 439 -10.10 14.58 3.96
N ASN A 440 -9.13 13.88 4.57
CA ASN A 440 -8.21 12.98 3.88
C ASN A 440 -8.61 11.51 4.00
N VAL A 441 -9.73 11.22 4.65
CA VAL A 441 -10.36 9.89 4.78
C VAL A 441 -11.66 9.81 3.98
N MET A 442 -11.84 10.67 2.98
CA MET A 442 -12.94 10.61 2.02
C MET A 442 -12.45 9.91 0.76
N PRO A 443 -13.19 8.94 0.19
CA PRO A 443 -12.89 8.44 -1.14
C PRO A 443 -13.10 9.57 -2.15
N TRP A 444 -12.05 9.92 -2.91
CA TRP A 444 -12.11 10.96 -3.94
C TRP A 444 -12.96 10.45 -5.12
N VAL A 445 -14.28 10.68 -5.09
CA VAL A 445 -15.15 10.29 -6.22
C VAL A 445 -15.83 11.53 -6.80
N SER A 446 -15.43 11.87 -8.03
CA SER A 446 -16.04 12.92 -8.83
C SER A 446 -17.46 12.50 -9.24
N LYS A 447 -18.47 12.99 -8.49
CA LYS A 447 -19.92 12.79 -8.65
C LYS A 447 -20.49 11.56 -7.90
N PRO A 448 -20.93 11.74 -6.65
CA PRO A 448 -21.51 10.65 -5.87
C PRO A 448 -22.92 10.27 -6.34
N SER A 449 -23.19 8.97 -6.49
CA SER A 449 -24.55 8.42 -6.40
C SER A 449 -25.01 8.47 -4.94
N ALA A 450 -26.31 8.65 -4.72
CA ALA A 450 -26.88 9.14 -3.45
C ALA A 450 -26.94 8.12 -2.28
N SER A 451 -26.11 7.07 -2.26
CA SER A 451 -26.36 5.91 -1.39
C SER A 451 -25.18 5.31 -0.62
N PHE A 452 -23.93 5.82 -0.70
CA PHE A 452 -22.76 5.11 -0.15
C PHE A 452 -21.60 6.01 0.29
N TRP A 453 -21.75 6.89 1.29
CA TRP A 453 -20.61 7.71 1.73
C TRP A 453 -20.42 7.72 3.24
N GLU A 454 -19.50 6.86 3.68
CA GLU A 454 -18.95 6.78 5.02
C GLU A 454 -18.09 8.02 5.35
N LEU A 455 -18.36 8.65 6.50
CA LEU A 455 -17.68 9.84 7.09
C LEU A 455 -17.98 11.19 6.43
N GLY A 456 -18.47 11.22 5.19
CA GLY A 456 -19.00 12.43 4.53
C GLY A 456 -20.43 12.79 4.91
N ASP A 457 -21.14 11.85 5.52
CA ASP A 457 -22.48 12.06 6.08
C ASP A 457 -22.40 12.43 7.57
N SER A 458 -23.21 13.40 7.97
CA SER A 458 -23.40 13.78 9.39
C SER A 458 -23.87 12.63 10.30
N ARG A 459 -24.35 11.54 9.73
CA ARG A 459 -24.78 10.32 10.41
C ARG A 459 -23.62 9.42 10.83
N ASP A 460 -22.43 9.69 10.31
CA ASP A 460 -21.26 8.85 10.49
C ASP A 460 -20.28 9.49 11.47
N THR A 461 -19.61 8.65 12.25
CA THR A 461 -18.63 9.07 13.25
C THR A 461 -17.38 8.22 13.13
N HIS A 462 -16.23 8.84 12.91
CA HIS A 462 -14.94 8.15 12.92
C HIS A 462 -14.59 7.78 14.38
N ILE A 463 -14.37 6.49 14.63
CA ILE A 463 -14.08 5.95 15.94
C ILE A 463 -12.58 5.64 16.06
N ASP A 464 -11.97 6.13 17.14
CA ASP A 464 -10.62 5.72 17.54
C ASP A 464 -10.73 4.65 18.65
N SER A 465 -10.36 3.40 18.34
CA SER A 465 -10.39 2.26 19.27
C SER A 465 -9.06 1.51 19.21
N GLU A 466 -8.46 1.25 20.37
CA GLU A 466 -7.23 0.47 20.45
C GLU A 466 -7.49 -1.02 20.26
N GLU A 467 -8.62 -1.54 20.73
CA GLU A 467 -8.99 -2.96 20.50
C GLU A 467 -9.11 -3.27 19.01
N PHE A 468 -9.67 -2.34 18.22
CA PHE A 468 -9.72 -2.45 16.77
C PHE A 468 -8.32 -2.46 16.14
N LYS A 469 -7.44 -1.54 16.54
CA LYS A 469 -6.07 -1.48 16.03
C LYS A 469 -5.29 -2.74 16.35
N ASP A 470 -5.45 -3.27 17.56
CA ASP A 470 -4.82 -4.52 17.98
C ASP A 470 -5.33 -5.73 17.18
N ALA A 471 -6.63 -5.78 16.85
CA ALA A 471 -7.17 -6.81 15.98
C ALA A 471 -6.62 -6.72 14.54
N VAL A 472 -6.52 -5.51 13.97
CA VAL A 472 -5.87 -5.28 12.67
C VAL A 472 -4.42 -5.74 12.70
N ARG A 473 -3.64 -5.35 13.73
CA ARG A 473 -2.26 -5.82 13.91
C ARG A 473 -2.19 -7.35 14.01
N GLY A 474 -3.15 -7.98 14.69
CA GLY A 474 -3.28 -9.43 14.80
C GLY A 474 -3.48 -10.14 13.45
N VAL A 475 -4.41 -9.63 12.63
CA VAL A 475 -4.66 -10.13 11.26
C VAL A 475 -3.43 -9.98 10.38
N LEU A 476 -2.82 -8.79 10.38
CA LEU A 476 -1.62 -8.51 9.59
C LEU A 476 -0.43 -9.37 10.03
N ASN A 477 -0.23 -9.57 11.34
CA ASN A 477 0.82 -10.44 11.86
C ASN A 477 0.59 -11.93 11.52
N THR A 478 -0.66 -12.40 11.53
CA THR A 478 -0.97 -13.78 11.11
C THR A 478 -0.69 -13.97 9.63
N THR A 479 -1.11 -13.01 8.80
CA THR A 479 -0.85 -12.98 7.36
C THR A 479 0.64 -12.93 7.05
N GLU A 480 1.39 -12.07 7.76
CA GLU A 480 2.84 -11.97 7.66
C GLU A 480 3.52 -13.29 8.02
N LYS A 481 3.02 -14.07 8.98
CA LYS A 481 3.63 -15.36 9.31
C LYS A 481 3.45 -16.41 8.22
N MET A 482 2.37 -16.36 7.46
CA MET A 482 2.01 -17.35 6.44
C MET A 482 2.60 -17.05 5.05
N PHE A 483 2.76 -15.77 4.70
CA PHE A 483 3.14 -15.33 3.33
C PHE A 483 4.37 -14.44 3.32
N ASN A 484 5.05 -14.30 2.18
CA ASN A 484 6.20 -13.41 2.04
C ASN A 484 5.77 -11.94 1.87
N VAL A 485 4.96 -11.47 2.81
CA VAL A 485 4.65 -10.06 3.02
C VAL A 485 5.28 -9.58 4.32
N LYS A 486 5.44 -8.27 4.47
CA LYS A 486 5.86 -7.65 5.73
C LYS A 486 5.10 -6.37 5.93
N PHE A 487 4.40 -6.25 7.06
CA PHE A 487 3.59 -5.08 7.36
C PHE A 487 4.35 -4.10 8.25
N THR A 488 4.41 -2.84 7.84
CA THR A 488 5.05 -1.78 8.63
C THR A 488 4.03 -0.70 8.99
N GLU A 489 3.74 -0.56 10.28
CA GLU A 489 2.84 0.49 10.79
C GLU A 489 3.50 1.86 10.66
N LEU A 490 2.79 2.82 10.07
CA LEU A 490 3.16 4.23 10.06
C LEU A 490 2.42 4.99 11.16
N THR A 491 3.01 6.10 11.58
CA THR A 491 2.44 6.98 12.62
C THR A 491 1.27 7.80 12.10
N GLN A 492 0.50 8.38 13.02
CA GLN A 492 -0.56 9.33 12.66
C GLN A 492 -0.06 10.58 11.94
N ASP A 493 1.23 10.95 12.04
CA ASP A 493 1.77 12.13 11.34
C ASP A 493 2.11 11.86 9.86
N ASN A 494 2.19 10.59 9.46
CA ASN A 494 2.55 10.18 8.11
C ASN A 494 1.64 9.07 7.56
N TYR A 495 0.45 8.90 8.14
CA TYR A 495 -0.54 7.90 7.73
C TYR A 495 -0.95 8.04 6.26
N ASN A 496 -0.90 9.25 5.72
CA ASN A 496 -1.20 9.56 4.31
C ASN A 496 -0.18 8.98 3.32
N LYS A 497 0.91 8.36 3.81
CA LYS A 497 1.89 7.63 3.00
C LYS A 497 1.68 6.12 3.01
N ALA A 498 0.79 5.63 3.87
CA ALA A 498 0.52 4.20 4.03
C ALA A 498 -0.20 3.62 2.82
N ASP A 499 0.15 2.39 2.48
CA ASP A 499 -0.51 1.57 1.44
C ASP A 499 -1.92 1.19 1.90
N LEU A 500 -2.07 0.73 3.15
CA LEU A 500 -3.35 0.33 3.73
C LEU A 500 -3.79 1.33 4.80
N ARG A 501 -5.03 1.83 4.72
CA ARG A 501 -5.59 2.80 5.67
C ARG A 501 -6.86 2.25 6.30
N TYR A 502 -6.74 1.84 7.56
CA TYR A 502 -7.84 1.24 8.32
C TYR A 502 -8.63 2.28 9.10
N ILE A 503 -9.92 2.34 8.82
CA ILE A 503 -10.84 3.35 9.35
C ILE A 503 -12.00 2.61 10.03
N LEU A 504 -12.17 2.81 11.33
CA LEU A 504 -13.35 2.35 12.05
C LEU A 504 -14.37 3.48 12.11
N PHE A 505 -15.61 3.22 11.73
CA PHE A 505 -16.66 4.22 11.81
C PHE A 505 -17.97 3.63 12.32
N GLU A 506 -18.76 4.48 12.94
CA GLU A 506 -20.14 4.20 13.35
C GLU A 506 -21.06 4.99 12.43
N THR A 507 -22.19 4.41 12.03
CA THR A 507 -23.23 5.12 11.28
C THR A 507 -24.61 4.83 11.82
N SER A 508 -25.48 5.85 11.78
CA SER A 508 -26.92 5.68 12.04
C SER A 508 -27.72 5.26 10.78
N ASP A 509 -27.05 5.08 9.63
CA ASP A 509 -27.64 4.47 8.45
C ASP A 509 -27.63 2.94 8.54
N ASP A 510 -28.79 2.32 8.32
CA ASP A 510 -28.93 0.87 8.24
C ASP A 510 -28.35 0.29 6.93
N ALA A 511 -28.12 1.15 5.92
CA ALA A 511 -27.51 0.77 4.64
C ALA A 511 -25.97 0.79 4.64
N GLY A 512 -25.32 1.31 5.70
CA GLY A 512 -23.86 1.32 5.77
C GLY A 512 -23.27 -0.09 5.91
N SER A 513 -22.16 -0.36 5.24
CA SER A 513 -21.43 -1.64 5.29
C SER A 513 -19.93 -1.43 5.48
N SER A 514 -19.23 -2.45 5.96
CA SER A 514 -17.78 -2.51 5.81
C SER A 514 -17.43 -2.69 4.34
N GLN A 515 -16.28 -2.16 3.92
CA GLN A 515 -15.78 -2.26 2.56
C GLN A 515 -14.29 -1.92 2.48
N ALA A 516 -13.60 -2.49 1.51
CA ALA A 516 -12.21 -2.19 1.21
C ALA A 516 -11.95 -2.10 -0.29
N TRP A 517 -10.96 -1.30 -0.65
CA TRP A 517 -10.52 -1.15 -2.03
C TRP A 517 -9.36 -2.10 -2.35
N HIS A 518 -9.47 -2.78 -3.49
CA HIS A 518 -8.38 -3.59 -4.03
C HIS A 518 -7.14 -2.74 -4.36
N PRO A 519 -5.95 -3.34 -4.42
CA PRO A 519 -4.75 -2.66 -4.89
C PRO A 519 -4.95 -2.07 -6.29
N SER A 520 -4.43 -0.86 -6.50
CA SER A 520 -4.43 -0.18 -7.79
C SER A 520 -3.24 0.78 -7.90
N PRO A 521 -2.90 1.26 -9.11
CA PRO A 521 -1.81 2.23 -9.32
C PRO A 521 -2.03 3.56 -8.59
N GLU A 522 -3.24 3.82 -8.10
CA GLU A 522 -3.62 5.02 -7.35
C GLU A 522 -3.19 4.93 -5.87
N ASN A 523 -1.96 4.43 -5.62
CA ASN A 523 -1.10 4.52 -4.44
C ASN A 523 -1.62 4.15 -3.02
N HIS A 524 -2.89 3.81 -2.79
CA HIS A 524 -3.38 3.39 -1.47
C HIS A 524 -4.77 2.71 -1.50
N SER A 525 -4.96 1.72 -0.62
CA SER A 525 -6.23 1.05 -0.33
C SER A 525 -6.83 1.59 0.97
N TYR A 526 -8.08 2.02 0.91
CA TYR A 526 -8.87 2.31 2.11
C TYR A 526 -9.63 1.07 2.57
N ILE A 527 -9.76 0.91 3.88
CA ILE A 527 -10.48 -0.17 4.53
C ILE A 527 -11.40 0.46 5.58
N TYR A 528 -12.71 0.50 5.29
CA TYR A 528 -13.73 1.06 6.17
C TYR A 528 -14.46 -0.06 6.87
N LEU A 529 -14.45 -0.02 8.19
CA LEU A 529 -15.03 -1.01 9.07
C LEU A 529 -16.18 -0.36 9.82
N ARG A 530 -17.38 -0.88 9.60
CA ARG A 530 -18.58 -0.38 10.27
C ARG A 530 -18.75 -1.04 11.64
N THR A 531 -19.05 -0.24 12.65
CA THR A 531 -19.62 -0.68 13.93
C THR A 531 -21.02 -0.09 14.14
N TYR A 532 -21.85 -0.75 14.95
CA TYR A 532 -23.26 -0.38 15.16
C TYR A 532 -23.49 0.47 16.40
N ASN A 533 -24.43 1.41 16.28
CA ASN A 533 -24.88 2.28 17.36
C ASN A 533 -25.47 1.48 18.54
N GLY A 534 -24.86 1.63 19.72
CA GLY A 534 -25.25 0.95 20.96
C GLY A 534 -24.42 -0.28 21.36
N GLY A 535 -23.28 -0.54 20.71
CA GLY A 535 -22.24 -1.43 21.22
C GLY A 535 -22.36 -2.92 20.88
N LYS A 536 -23.33 -3.33 20.04
CA LYS A 536 -23.60 -4.74 19.70
C LYS A 536 -22.52 -5.44 18.84
N TYR A 537 -21.57 -4.68 18.29
CA TYR A 537 -20.48 -5.18 17.43
C TYR A 537 -19.16 -4.47 17.78
N THR A 538 -18.74 -4.61 19.04
CA THR A 538 -17.52 -3.99 19.59
C THR A 538 -16.50 -5.02 20.06
N ASP A 539 -16.80 -6.31 19.89
CA ASP A 539 -15.86 -7.38 20.22
C ASP A 539 -14.93 -7.63 19.03
N PHE A 540 -13.67 -7.25 19.18
CA PHE A 540 -12.62 -7.44 18.18
C PHE A 540 -11.70 -8.64 18.51
N SER A 541 -12.08 -9.48 19.48
CA SER A 541 -11.29 -10.65 19.85
C SER A 541 -11.22 -11.69 18.72
N VAL A 542 -10.14 -12.48 18.70
CA VAL A 542 -9.94 -13.52 17.69
C VAL A 542 -11.13 -14.49 17.68
N GLY A 543 -11.71 -14.72 16.49
CA GLY A 543 -12.91 -15.54 16.32
C GLY A 543 -14.24 -14.84 16.61
N SER A 544 -14.21 -13.51 16.82
CA SER A 544 -15.42 -12.68 16.82
C SER A 544 -15.82 -12.30 15.39
N ASN A 545 -17.07 -11.87 15.24
CA ASN A 545 -17.60 -11.41 13.95
C ASN A 545 -16.85 -10.16 13.40
N MET A 546 -16.44 -9.23 14.27
CA MET A 546 -15.65 -8.07 13.80
C MET A 546 -14.23 -8.46 13.43
N TYR A 547 -13.61 -9.43 14.11
CA TYR A 547 -12.30 -9.94 13.72
C TYR A 547 -12.36 -10.59 12.34
N GLU A 548 -13.38 -11.40 12.09
CA GLU A 548 -13.65 -12.00 10.77
C GLU A 548 -13.87 -10.93 9.69
N THR A 549 -14.60 -9.85 10.01
CA THR A 549 -14.80 -8.73 9.10
C THR A 549 -13.49 -8.01 8.78
N ILE A 550 -12.62 -7.76 9.78
CA ILE A 550 -11.29 -7.18 9.55
C ILE A 550 -10.45 -8.08 8.63
N LEU A 551 -10.51 -9.39 8.85
CA LEU A 551 -9.82 -10.37 8.01
C LEU A 551 -10.34 -10.31 6.56
N HIS A 552 -11.66 -10.33 6.37
CA HIS A 552 -12.32 -10.24 5.08
C HIS A 552 -11.94 -8.96 4.31
N GLU A 553 -12.07 -7.79 4.93
CA GLU A 553 -11.76 -6.51 4.27
C GLU A 553 -10.25 -6.33 4.02
N THR A 554 -9.41 -6.90 4.89
CA THR A 554 -7.97 -7.01 4.61
C THR A 554 -7.72 -7.90 3.39
N GLY A 555 -8.54 -8.94 3.18
CA GLY A 555 -8.52 -9.79 2.00
C GLY A 555 -8.69 -8.97 0.72
N HIS A 556 -9.73 -8.13 0.63
CA HIS A 556 -9.93 -7.20 -0.49
C HIS A 556 -8.73 -6.28 -0.71
N ALA A 557 -8.19 -5.69 0.37
CA ALA A 557 -7.02 -4.82 0.31
C ALA A 557 -5.72 -5.54 -0.13
N LEU A 558 -5.68 -6.87 -0.01
CA LEU A 558 -4.63 -7.75 -0.53
C LEU A 558 -4.98 -8.40 -1.88
N ASN A 559 -6.09 -7.97 -2.49
CA ASN A 559 -6.66 -8.38 -3.78
C ASN A 559 -7.54 -9.64 -3.81
N LEU A 560 -7.95 -10.19 -2.67
CA LEU A 560 -8.94 -11.27 -2.67
C LEU A 560 -10.33 -10.71 -3.01
N ALA A 561 -11.03 -11.36 -3.93
CA ALA A 561 -12.37 -11.00 -4.34
C ALA A 561 -13.41 -11.92 -3.72
N HIS A 562 -14.67 -11.51 -3.75
CA HIS A 562 -15.74 -12.47 -3.52
C HIS A 562 -15.76 -13.53 -4.64
N PRO A 563 -15.81 -14.84 -4.32
CA PRO A 563 -15.71 -15.94 -5.28
C PRO A 563 -16.92 -16.06 -6.24
N PHE A 564 -17.96 -15.26 -6.01
CA PHE A 564 -19.14 -15.14 -6.87
C PHE A 564 -19.12 -13.88 -7.77
N HIS A 565 -18.13 -13.00 -7.61
CA HIS A 565 -17.88 -11.86 -8.49
C HIS A 565 -16.88 -12.22 -9.60
N GLY A 566 -17.03 -11.66 -10.81
CA GLY A 566 -16.08 -11.89 -11.91
C GLY A 566 -16.04 -13.35 -12.41
N THR A 567 -14.85 -13.97 -12.38
CA THR A 567 -14.66 -15.39 -12.69
C THR A 567 -15.26 -16.23 -11.59
N LYS A 568 -16.25 -17.06 -11.94
CA LYS A 568 -17.00 -17.85 -10.97
C LYS A 568 -16.25 -19.14 -10.59
N ILE A 569 -16.16 -19.40 -9.29
CA ILE A 569 -15.70 -20.70 -8.75
C ILE A 569 -16.79 -21.78 -8.98
N GLU A 570 -16.53 -23.07 -8.72
CA GLU A 570 -17.65 -24.02 -8.68
C GLU A 570 -18.58 -23.74 -7.49
N SER A 571 -19.90 -23.88 -7.66
CA SER A 571 -20.86 -23.52 -6.59
C SER A 571 -20.56 -24.23 -5.27
N SER A 572 -20.11 -25.48 -5.35
CA SER A 572 -19.70 -26.33 -4.22
C SER A 572 -18.50 -25.81 -3.43
N GLN A 573 -17.75 -24.87 -4.00
CA GLN A 573 -16.53 -24.26 -3.44
C GLN A 573 -16.76 -22.81 -2.99
N ASN A 574 -17.89 -22.19 -3.35
CA ASN A 574 -18.29 -20.83 -2.94
C ASN A 574 -18.91 -20.84 -1.54
N THR A 575 -18.16 -21.18 -0.49
CA THR A 575 -18.68 -21.28 0.89
C THR A 575 -17.67 -20.76 1.91
N LEU A 576 -18.18 -20.30 3.06
CA LEU A 576 -17.40 -19.96 4.25
C LEU A 576 -16.53 -21.11 4.77
N LEU A 577 -16.74 -22.34 4.29
CA LEU A 577 -15.83 -23.47 4.51
C LEU A 577 -14.48 -23.28 3.81
N PHE A 578 -14.45 -22.68 2.61
CA PHE A 578 -13.26 -22.63 1.76
C PHE A 578 -12.69 -21.24 1.52
N SER A 579 -13.47 -20.18 1.71
CA SER A 579 -12.98 -18.80 1.59
C SER A 579 -13.71 -17.89 2.57
N ILE A 580 -12.96 -17.05 3.26
CA ILE A 580 -13.51 -15.94 4.07
C ILE A 580 -14.25 -14.92 3.21
N MET A 581 -13.96 -14.89 1.91
CA MET A 581 -14.58 -13.98 0.96
C MET A 581 -15.96 -14.46 0.49
N ALA A 582 -16.34 -15.70 0.78
CA ALA A 582 -17.66 -16.22 0.44
C ALA A 582 -18.73 -15.69 1.40
N TYR A 583 -19.98 -15.61 0.94
CA TYR A 583 -21.12 -15.20 1.78
C TYR A 583 -22.04 -16.37 2.16
N ASP A 584 -21.88 -17.52 1.51
CA ASP A 584 -22.78 -18.65 1.67
C ASP A 584 -22.24 -19.65 2.71
N ALA A 585 -23.10 -20.12 3.61
CA ALA A 585 -22.78 -21.08 4.67
C ALA A 585 -23.53 -22.40 4.48
N PHE A 586 -23.02 -23.28 3.61
CA PHE A 586 -23.63 -24.60 3.36
C PHE A 586 -22.61 -25.74 3.52
N TRP A 587 -23.12 -26.92 3.84
CA TRP A 587 -22.33 -28.15 3.98
C TRP A 587 -22.41 -29.03 2.73
N LEU A 588 -23.61 -29.14 2.13
CA LEU A 588 -23.82 -30.03 0.98
C LEU A 588 -23.21 -29.46 -0.30
N ARG A 589 -22.18 -30.15 -0.82
CA ARG A 589 -21.48 -29.78 -2.06
C ARG A 589 -22.37 -29.80 -3.31
N THR A 590 -23.58 -30.38 -3.25
CA THR A 590 -24.54 -30.40 -4.36
C THR A 590 -25.43 -29.15 -4.42
N THR A 591 -25.32 -28.25 -3.46
CA THR A 591 -26.11 -27.02 -3.40
C THR A 591 -25.63 -26.03 -4.48
N ASP A 592 -26.57 -25.48 -5.27
CA ASP A 592 -26.28 -24.38 -6.21
C ASP A 592 -26.40 -23.04 -5.47
N THR A 593 -25.28 -22.34 -5.36
CA THR A 593 -25.08 -21.23 -4.42
C THR A 593 -25.22 -19.88 -5.11
N TYR A 594 -25.15 -19.86 -6.44
CA TYR A 594 -25.32 -18.64 -7.23
C TYR A 594 -26.72 -18.02 -7.12
N GLY A 595 -27.72 -18.79 -6.66
CA GLY A 595 -29.07 -18.32 -6.36
C GLY A 595 -29.34 -18.00 -4.87
N ILE A 596 -28.42 -18.37 -3.97
CA ILE A 596 -28.51 -18.14 -2.51
C ILE A 596 -27.77 -16.84 -2.11
N ALA A 597 -26.78 -16.43 -2.92
CA ALA A 597 -25.90 -15.25 -2.81
C ALA A 597 -26.56 -13.85 -2.71
N SER A 598 -27.79 -13.77 -2.21
CA SER A 598 -28.52 -12.58 -1.77
C SER A 598 -28.40 -12.30 -0.26
N GLY A 599 -27.55 -13.05 0.46
CA GLY A 599 -27.34 -12.88 1.91
C GLY A 599 -28.39 -13.54 2.81
N ASN A 600 -29.21 -14.47 2.28
CA ASN A 600 -30.31 -15.09 3.04
C ASN A 600 -29.90 -16.34 3.84
N GLY A 601 -28.63 -16.74 3.87
CA GLY A 601 -28.16 -17.93 4.59
C GLY A 601 -26.66 -17.96 4.89
N SER A 602 -26.14 -16.88 5.48
CA SER A 602 -24.70 -16.64 5.67
C SER A 602 -24.12 -17.05 7.02
N GLY A 603 -24.94 -17.56 7.95
CA GLY A 603 -24.46 -17.89 9.30
C GLY A 603 -24.07 -19.35 9.51
N ILE A 604 -23.02 -19.55 10.31
CA ILE A 604 -22.62 -20.84 10.87
C ILE A 604 -22.79 -20.75 12.38
N TYR A 605 -23.39 -21.76 12.99
CA TYR A 605 -23.76 -21.73 14.41
C TYR A 605 -23.40 -23.01 15.13
N ARG A 606 -23.04 -22.91 16.41
CA ARG A 606 -22.83 -24.08 17.28
C ARG A 606 -24.17 -24.77 17.55
N GLY A 607 -24.19 -26.10 17.47
CA GLY A 607 -25.34 -26.93 17.72
C GLY A 607 -26.19 -27.20 16.49
N ASP A 608 -27.51 -27.22 16.68
CA ASP A 608 -28.47 -27.81 15.74
C ASP A 608 -29.44 -26.77 15.13
N THR A 609 -29.36 -25.52 15.60
CA THR A 609 -30.27 -24.43 15.24
C THR A 609 -29.54 -23.09 15.18
N LYS A 610 -30.07 -22.15 14.37
CA LYS A 610 -29.56 -20.77 14.30
C LYS A 610 -29.77 -20.04 15.63
N ASP A 611 -28.68 -19.62 16.24
CA ASP A 611 -28.65 -18.74 17.40
C ASP A 611 -27.45 -17.80 17.31
N TYR A 612 -27.72 -16.49 17.24
CA TYR A 612 -26.69 -15.48 17.04
C TYR A 612 -25.62 -15.49 18.15
N GLU A 613 -25.97 -15.83 19.40
CA GLU A 613 -25.00 -15.97 20.49
C GLU A 613 -24.05 -17.17 20.29
N ASN A 614 -24.44 -18.12 19.45
CA ASN A 614 -23.69 -19.31 19.08
C ASN A 614 -23.04 -19.18 17.69
N SER A 615 -22.98 -17.98 17.11
CA SER A 615 -22.31 -17.78 15.82
C SER A 615 -20.83 -18.21 15.89
N LEU A 616 -20.43 -19.03 14.92
CA LEU A 616 -19.03 -19.38 14.65
C LEU A 616 -18.51 -18.45 13.55
N ASN A 617 -17.35 -17.86 13.78
CA ASN A 617 -16.71 -16.90 12.88
C ASN A 617 -15.25 -17.35 12.69
N GLN A 618 -14.69 -17.10 11.50
CA GLN A 618 -13.32 -17.49 11.20
C GLN A 618 -12.29 -16.64 11.95
N SER A 619 -11.14 -17.25 12.23
CA SER A 619 -10.02 -16.58 12.91
C SER A 619 -8.73 -16.53 12.08
N SER A 620 -8.74 -17.14 10.89
CA SER A 620 -7.59 -17.23 9.97
C SER A 620 -8.09 -17.42 8.53
N TRP A 621 -7.16 -17.32 7.57
CA TRP A 621 -7.41 -17.56 6.15
C TRP A 621 -7.86 -19.00 5.88
N ASN A 622 -8.82 -19.19 4.97
CA ASN A 622 -9.28 -20.51 4.54
C ASN A 622 -8.52 -21.03 3.31
N LEU A 623 -8.77 -22.28 2.93
CA LEU A 623 -8.07 -22.98 1.85
C LEU A 623 -7.85 -22.14 0.58
N HIS A 624 -8.91 -21.57 0.01
CA HIS A 624 -8.79 -20.81 -1.25
C HIS A 624 -8.14 -19.45 -1.05
N ASP A 625 -8.33 -18.82 0.11
CA ASP A 625 -7.66 -17.58 0.47
C ASP A 625 -6.15 -17.81 0.58
N ILE A 626 -5.74 -18.90 1.23
CA ILE A 626 -4.34 -19.31 1.36
C ILE A 626 -3.73 -19.57 -0.02
N ASN A 627 -4.44 -20.28 -0.89
CA ASN A 627 -3.99 -20.56 -2.24
C ASN A 627 -3.80 -19.29 -3.07
N ALA A 628 -4.75 -18.35 -2.99
CA ALA A 628 -4.70 -17.10 -3.73
C ALA A 628 -3.65 -16.12 -3.20
N LEU A 629 -3.56 -15.95 -1.87
CA LEU A 629 -2.53 -15.13 -1.24
C LEU A 629 -1.14 -15.71 -1.46
N GLY A 630 -0.98 -17.03 -1.36
CA GLY A 630 0.29 -17.70 -1.64
C GLY A 630 0.69 -17.63 -3.11
N HIS A 631 -0.27 -17.64 -4.03
CA HIS A 631 -0.01 -17.39 -5.45
C HIS A 631 0.47 -15.95 -5.72
N MET A 632 -0.11 -14.96 -5.05
CA MET A 632 0.29 -13.55 -5.22
C MET A 632 1.60 -13.22 -4.50
N TYR A 633 1.76 -13.65 -3.25
CA TYR A 633 2.80 -13.17 -2.35
C TYR A 633 3.83 -14.24 -1.98
N GLY A 634 3.64 -15.50 -2.37
CA GLY A 634 4.49 -16.62 -1.96
C GLY A 634 4.26 -17.06 -0.51
N TYR A 635 4.49 -18.34 -0.25
CA TYR A 635 4.38 -18.93 1.10
C TYR A 635 5.68 -18.75 1.89
N ARG A 636 5.55 -18.55 3.21
CA ARG A 636 6.68 -18.65 4.14
C ARG A 636 6.89 -20.12 4.52
N THR A 637 7.94 -20.72 3.98
CA THR A 637 8.27 -22.14 4.19
C THR A 637 8.61 -22.49 5.64
N ASN A 638 8.86 -21.50 6.49
CA ASN A 638 9.14 -21.69 7.91
C ASN A 638 7.90 -21.50 8.81
N TYR A 639 6.71 -21.31 8.24
CA TYR A 639 5.48 -21.21 9.02
C TYR A 639 5.11 -22.58 9.59
N LYS A 640 5.18 -22.70 10.93
CA LYS A 640 4.92 -23.94 11.67
C LYS A 640 5.75 -25.16 11.22
N SER A 641 6.88 -24.94 10.56
CA SER A 641 7.74 -25.97 9.97
C SER A 641 8.41 -26.96 10.96
N GLU A 642 7.98 -26.95 12.21
CA GLU A 642 8.41 -27.82 13.29
C GLU A 642 7.36 -28.90 13.56
N ASP A 643 7.78 -30.04 14.12
CA ASP A 643 6.85 -31.12 14.50
C ASP A 643 5.71 -30.61 15.40
N THR A 644 4.49 -30.58 14.85
CA THR A 644 3.32 -30.01 15.51
C THR A 644 2.29 -31.10 15.82
N ILE A 645 1.84 -31.15 17.08
CA ILE A 645 0.71 -31.98 17.50
C ILE A 645 -0.55 -31.12 17.56
N TYR A 646 -1.46 -31.38 16.64
CA TYR A 646 -2.79 -30.77 16.56
C TYR A 646 -3.78 -31.57 17.40
N THR A 647 -4.02 -31.10 18.63
CA THR A 647 -5.05 -31.63 19.52
C THR A 647 -6.19 -30.62 19.67
N PHE A 648 -7.42 -31.11 19.67
CA PHE A 648 -8.62 -30.29 19.84
C PHE A 648 -9.35 -30.64 21.13
N SER A 649 -10.19 -29.72 21.64
CA SER A 649 -11.03 -30.00 22.81
C SER A 649 -12.44 -30.41 22.35
N PRO A 650 -12.98 -31.56 22.77
CA PRO A 650 -14.35 -31.97 22.42
C PRO A 650 -15.45 -31.00 22.91
N SER A 651 -15.10 -30.06 23.80
CA SER A 651 -15.99 -29.02 24.30
C SER A 651 -15.99 -27.73 23.48
N ILE A 652 -15.15 -27.63 22.44
CA ILE A 652 -15.01 -26.45 21.59
C ILE A 652 -15.12 -26.92 20.14
N ASN A 653 -16.03 -26.32 19.38
CA ASN A 653 -16.18 -26.66 17.96
C ASN A 653 -14.88 -26.42 17.19
N ILE A 654 -14.48 -27.39 16.36
CA ILE A 654 -13.39 -27.21 15.39
C ILE A 654 -14.00 -26.53 14.15
N TYR A 655 -13.43 -25.38 13.79
CA TYR A 655 -13.85 -24.56 12.66
C TYR A 655 -12.65 -23.78 12.14
N GLN A 656 -11.79 -24.43 11.32
CA GLN A 656 -10.56 -23.80 10.84
C GLN A 656 -9.91 -24.52 9.64
N THR A 657 -8.99 -23.84 8.97
CA THR A 657 -8.03 -24.43 8.04
C THR A 657 -6.66 -24.59 8.73
N ILE A 658 -6.06 -25.77 8.64
CA ILE A 658 -4.71 -26.07 9.13
C ILE A 658 -3.72 -25.81 7.99
N HIS A 659 -2.89 -24.79 8.17
CA HIS A 659 -1.75 -24.50 7.31
C HIS A 659 -0.46 -24.83 8.08
N ASP A 660 0.29 -25.77 7.55
CA ASP A 660 1.61 -26.16 8.04
C ASP A 660 2.55 -26.32 6.85
N MET A 661 3.80 -25.90 6.98
CA MET A 661 4.78 -25.89 5.91
C MET A 661 5.91 -26.92 6.10
N GLY A 662 5.89 -27.69 7.18
CA GLY A 662 6.80 -28.83 7.36
C GLY A 662 6.91 -29.30 8.81
N GLY A 663 7.77 -30.29 9.03
CA GLY A 663 7.80 -31.01 10.30
C GLY A 663 7.29 -32.43 10.09
N ASN A 664 7.19 -33.19 11.18
CA ASN A 664 6.48 -34.46 11.23
C ASN A 664 5.25 -34.30 12.13
N ASP A 665 4.13 -33.94 11.51
CA ASP A 665 2.95 -33.40 12.17
C ASP A 665 1.94 -34.48 12.52
N THR A 666 1.18 -34.24 13.59
CA THR A 666 0.21 -35.20 14.14
C THR A 666 -1.16 -34.58 14.29
N ILE A 667 -2.19 -35.20 13.71
CA ILE A 667 -3.58 -34.99 14.14
C ILE A 667 -3.86 -35.98 15.28
N ASP A 668 -4.18 -35.48 16.47
CA ASP A 668 -4.48 -36.30 17.65
C ASP A 668 -5.93 -36.08 18.12
N LEU A 669 -6.78 -37.06 17.82
CA LEU A 669 -8.19 -37.14 18.21
C LEU A 669 -8.44 -38.20 19.30
N SER A 670 -7.41 -38.68 19.99
CA SER A 670 -7.53 -39.74 21.02
C SER A 670 -8.44 -39.40 22.20
N ASN A 671 -8.76 -38.12 22.39
CA ASN A 671 -9.69 -37.64 23.40
C ASN A 671 -11.16 -37.59 22.94
N TYR A 672 -11.44 -37.84 21.66
CA TYR A 672 -12.78 -37.94 21.10
C TYR A 672 -13.33 -39.37 21.20
N LYS A 673 -14.67 -39.47 21.22
CA LYS A 673 -15.39 -40.77 21.24
C LYS A 673 -16.38 -40.90 20.10
N GLU A 674 -16.58 -39.80 19.37
CA GLU A 674 -17.46 -39.70 18.24
C GLU A 674 -16.80 -40.29 17.00
N ASN A 675 -17.61 -40.82 16.08
CA ASN A 675 -17.11 -41.24 14.77
C ASN A 675 -16.49 -40.07 14.02
N THR A 676 -15.46 -40.35 13.23
CA THR A 676 -14.75 -39.33 12.45
C THR A 676 -14.70 -39.68 10.97
N THR A 677 -14.56 -38.67 10.12
CA THR A 677 -14.28 -38.81 8.69
C THR A 677 -13.13 -37.88 8.36
N ILE A 678 -11.93 -38.41 8.24
CA ILE A 678 -10.68 -37.66 8.20
C ILE A 678 -10.00 -37.83 6.84
N SER A 679 -9.52 -36.73 6.28
CA SER A 679 -8.69 -36.73 5.08
C SER A 679 -7.35 -36.07 5.38
N LEU A 680 -6.26 -36.83 5.26
CA LEU A 680 -4.89 -36.31 5.36
C LEU A 680 -4.35 -35.80 4.02
N ILE A 681 -5.17 -35.84 2.97
CA ILE A 681 -4.81 -35.32 1.65
C ILE A 681 -4.75 -33.77 1.74
N PRO A 682 -3.71 -33.11 1.22
CA PRO A 682 -3.67 -31.65 1.14
C PRO A 682 -4.92 -31.10 0.41
N GLY A 683 -5.58 -30.09 0.99
CA GLY A 683 -6.88 -29.59 0.52
C GLY A 683 -8.10 -30.41 1.01
N GLY A 684 -7.88 -31.51 1.73
CA GLY A 684 -8.91 -32.40 2.25
C GLY A 684 -9.76 -31.75 3.35
N VAL A 685 -11.04 -32.12 3.39
CA VAL A 685 -11.98 -31.70 4.44
C VAL A 685 -12.20 -32.88 5.38
N SER A 686 -12.04 -32.63 6.67
CA SER A 686 -12.23 -33.60 7.73
C SER A 686 -13.39 -33.19 8.63
N GLU A 687 -14.18 -34.16 9.08
CA GLU A 687 -15.36 -34.02 9.94
C GLU A 687 -15.19 -34.87 11.21
N VAL A 688 -15.48 -34.28 12.37
CA VAL A 688 -15.37 -34.93 13.69
C VAL A 688 -16.74 -34.92 14.38
N GLY A 689 -17.33 -36.11 14.53
CA GLY A 689 -18.64 -36.30 15.12
C GLY A 689 -19.81 -35.87 14.22
N SER A 690 -20.96 -35.58 14.83
CA SER A 690 -22.18 -35.17 14.12
C SER A 690 -23.01 -34.21 14.97
N ASN A 691 -23.85 -33.40 14.31
CA ASN A 691 -24.78 -32.44 14.95
C ASN A 691 -24.09 -31.43 15.88
N LYS A 692 -22.89 -30.98 15.49
CA LYS A 692 -22.08 -29.99 16.23
C LYS A 692 -22.20 -28.59 15.64
N ILE A 693 -22.41 -28.49 14.33
CA ILE A 693 -22.48 -27.23 13.58
C ILE A 693 -23.75 -27.21 12.73
N PHE A 694 -24.47 -26.09 12.77
CA PHE A 694 -25.62 -25.79 11.93
C PHE A 694 -25.24 -24.81 10.82
N TRP A 695 -25.57 -25.17 9.59
CA TRP A 695 -25.28 -24.42 8.36
C TRP A 695 -26.57 -23.76 7.84
N GLU A 696 -26.64 -22.43 7.87
CA GLU A 696 -27.88 -21.72 7.55
C GLU A 696 -28.28 -21.82 6.07
N GLY A 697 -27.31 -21.82 5.17
CA GLY A 697 -27.52 -21.74 3.71
C GLY A 697 -28.33 -22.91 3.14
N ASP A 698 -28.14 -24.12 3.68
CA ASP A 698 -28.85 -25.34 3.28
C ASP A 698 -29.62 -26.01 4.44
N SER A 699 -29.64 -25.37 5.61
CA SER A 699 -30.27 -25.89 6.84
C SER A 699 -29.80 -27.28 7.23
N GLN A 700 -28.52 -27.56 7.01
CA GLN A 700 -27.89 -28.84 7.33
C GLN A 700 -27.13 -28.80 8.65
N GLN A 701 -26.81 -29.98 9.15
CA GLN A 701 -25.97 -30.18 10.31
C GLN A 701 -24.77 -31.03 9.92
N SER A 702 -23.63 -30.73 10.51
CA SER A 702 -22.40 -31.52 10.40
C SER A 702 -21.79 -31.74 11.78
N GLY A 703 -20.77 -32.58 11.86
CA GLY A 703 -19.76 -32.55 12.90
C GLY A 703 -18.96 -31.25 12.89
N ASP A 704 -17.97 -31.21 13.77
CA ASP A 704 -16.91 -30.20 13.71
C ASP A 704 -16.05 -30.44 12.48
N PHE A 705 -15.38 -29.42 11.94
CA PHE A 705 -14.55 -29.61 10.76
C PHE A 705 -13.20 -28.92 10.84
N PHE A 706 -12.23 -29.49 10.14
CA PHE A 706 -11.01 -28.81 9.74
C PHE A 706 -10.66 -29.13 8.29
N VAL A 707 -9.98 -28.19 7.65
CA VAL A 707 -9.51 -28.34 6.26
C VAL A 707 -7.99 -28.29 6.26
N LEU A 708 -7.32 -29.18 5.53
CA LEU A 708 -5.88 -29.04 5.31
C LEU A 708 -5.63 -28.06 4.17
N SER A 709 -4.68 -27.14 4.33
CA SER A 709 -4.25 -26.31 3.19
C SER A 709 -3.66 -27.18 2.08
N SER A 710 -3.57 -26.66 0.85
CA SER A 710 -3.00 -27.38 -0.30
C SER A 710 -1.51 -27.71 -0.17
N HIS A 711 -0.82 -27.11 0.82
CA HIS A 711 0.60 -27.29 1.07
C HIS A 711 0.89 -28.00 2.41
N THR A 712 -0.15 -28.36 3.16
CA THR A 712 -0.02 -29.03 4.46
C THR A 712 0.10 -30.54 4.26
N ASN A 713 1.20 -31.12 4.72
CA ASN A 713 1.33 -32.56 4.90
C ASN A 713 1.14 -32.88 6.39
N ILE A 714 0.44 -33.98 6.68
CA ILE A 714 0.31 -34.52 8.04
C ILE A 714 0.77 -35.97 7.97
N GLU A 715 1.86 -36.28 8.67
CA GLU A 715 2.47 -37.60 8.64
C GLU A 715 1.81 -38.56 9.63
N LYS A 716 1.25 -38.06 10.74
CA LYS A 716 0.74 -38.90 11.83
C LYS A 716 -0.73 -38.66 12.16
N TYR A 717 -1.46 -39.74 12.39
CA TYR A 717 -2.83 -39.72 12.88
C TYR A 717 -3.01 -40.61 14.11
N ILE A 718 -3.60 -40.05 15.16
CA ILE A 718 -4.06 -40.78 16.34
C ILE A 718 -5.58 -40.59 16.41
N GLY A 719 -6.31 -41.67 16.21
CA GLY A 719 -7.76 -41.67 16.05
C GLY A 719 -8.54 -41.63 17.35
N SER A 720 -9.85 -41.55 17.17
CA SER A 720 -10.82 -41.47 18.26
C SER A 720 -11.08 -42.84 18.89
N SER A 721 -11.99 -42.92 19.86
CA SER A 721 -12.54 -44.22 20.30
C SER A 721 -13.88 -44.58 19.63
N GLY A 722 -14.30 -43.81 18.62
CA GLY A 722 -15.43 -44.10 17.76
C GLY A 722 -14.94 -44.72 16.44
N ASN A 723 -15.85 -44.93 15.49
CA ASN A 723 -15.45 -45.46 14.19
C ASN A 723 -14.84 -44.35 13.34
N ASP A 724 -13.58 -44.50 12.94
CA ASP A 724 -12.85 -43.55 12.13
C ASP A 724 -12.81 -43.96 10.64
N ASP A 725 -13.28 -43.11 9.72
CA ASP A 725 -13.06 -43.27 8.28
C ASP A 725 -11.92 -42.33 7.84
N LEU A 726 -10.72 -42.88 7.66
CA LEU A 726 -9.48 -42.16 7.42
C LEU A 726 -8.98 -42.37 6.00
N THR A 727 -8.72 -41.28 5.27
CA THR A 727 -8.05 -41.31 3.97
C THR A 727 -6.63 -40.76 4.08
N LEU A 728 -5.64 -41.56 3.67
CA LEU A 728 -4.21 -41.24 3.79
C LEU A 728 -3.65 -40.46 2.59
N ASN A 729 -2.53 -39.78 2.82
CA ASN A 729 -1.81 -39.06 1.77
C ASN A 729 -0.79 -39.99 1.08
N LYS A 730 -1.07 -40.36 -0.17
CA LYS A 730 -0.19 -41.22 -0.99
C LYS A 730 1.17 -40.60 -1.37
N SER A 731 1.37 -39.31 -1.11
CA SER A 731 2.63 -38.63 -1.48
C SER A 731 3.70 -38.70 -0.40
N ILE A 732 3.36 -39.18 0.80
CA ILE A 732 4.23 -39.27 1.97
C ILE A 732 4.06 -40.64 2.66
N ILE A 733 4.89 -40.88 3.68
CA ILE A 733 4.72 -42.02 4.59
C ILE A 733 3.83 -41.57 5.74
N ASN A 734 2.79 -42.34 6.02
CA ASN A 734 1.83 -42.07 7.08
C ASN A 734 2.09 -43.01 8.28
N ASP A 735 1.97 -42.50 9.51
CA ASP A 735 2.03 -43.23 10.79
C ASP A 735 0.67 -43.12 11.50
N VAL A 736 -0.07 -44.22 11.52
CA VAL A 736 -1.50 -44.23 11.84
C VAL A 736 -1.79 -45.18 12.99
N SER A 737 -2.51 -44.66 13.98
CA SER A 737 -3.13 -45.46 15.05
C SER A 737 -4.57 -45.03 15.23
N THR A 738 -5.56 -45.77 14.72
CA THR A 738 -6.97 -45.34 14.78
C THR A 738 -7.59 -45.59 16.15
N GLY A 739 -7.22 -46.68 16.84
CA GLY A 739 -7.49 -46.83 18.26
C GLY A 739 -8.54 -47.90 18.54
N ALA A 740 -9.76 -47.52 18.91
CA ALA A 740 -10.84 -48.47 19.11
C ALA A 740 -12.07 -48.00 18.34
N GLY A 741 -12.85 -48.92 17.80
CA GLY A 741 -13.90 -48.59 16.84
C GLY A 741 -13.78 -49.53 15.64
N ASP A 742 -14.84 -49.65 14.84
CA ASP A 742 -14.75 -50.34 13.56
C ASP A 742 -14.22 -49.34 12.52
N ASP A 743 -12.89 -49.31 12.36
CA ASP A 743 -12.19 -48.25 11.62
C ASP A 743 -11.96 -48.61 10.16
N VAL A 744 -11.96 -47.60 9.29
CA VAL A 744 -11.70 -47.74 7.86
C VAL A 744 -10.53 -46.86 7.47
N ILE A 745 -9.47 -47.47 6.93
CA ILE A 745 -8.30 -46.76 6.44
C ILE A 745 -8.23 -46.94 4.93
N ARG A 746 -8.19 -45.83 4.21
CA ARG A 746 -8.18 -45.77 2.75
C ARG A 746 -6.84 -45.28 2.26
N ASP A 747 -6.51 -45.71 1.04
CA ASP A 747 -5.35 -45.22 0.31
C ASP A 747 -4.00 -45.53 0.99
N ALA A 748 -3.96 -46.58 1.82
CA ALA A 748 -2.73 -47.04 2.45
C ALA A 748 -1.73 -47.50 1.40
N LEU A 749 -0.47 -47.16 1.64
CA LEU A 749 0.67 -47.60 0.86
C LEU A 749 1.48 -48.64 1.65
N PRO A 750 2.22 -49.51 0.96
CA PRO A 750 3.13 -50.45 1.61
C PRO A 750 4.17 -49.78 2.53
N THR A 751 4.52 -48.51 2.27
CA THR A 751 5.50 -47.78 3.08
C THR A 751 4.92 -47.22 4.38
N ASP A 752 3.60 -47.23 4.56
CA ASP A 752 2.93 -46.69 5.74
C ASP A 752 3.09 -47.58 6.97
N ILE A 753 2.90 -46.98 8.15
CA ILE A 753 2.83 -47.65 9.44
C ILE A 753 1.38 -47.53 9.91
N VAL A 754 0.69 -48.65 10.06
CA VAL A 754 -0.73 -48.69 10.38
C VAL A 754 -1.00 -49.65 11.53
N ASN A 755 -1.71 -49.18 12.53
CA ASN A 755 -2.26 -49.97 13.62
C ASN A 755 -3.73 -49.60 13.83
N THR A 756 -4.64 -50.48 13.48
CA THR A 756 -6.08 -50.17 13.58
C THR A 756 -6.60 -50.29 15.02
N GLY A 757 -6.09 -51.26 15.76
CA GLY A 757 -6.26 -51.34 17.21
C GLY A 757 -7.34 -52.33 17.63
N ALA A 758 -8.49 -51.89 18.12
CA ALA A 758 -9.55 -52.77 18.62
C ALA A 758 -10.91 -52.46 18.01
N GLY A 759 -11.42 -53.40 17.21
CA GLY A 759 -12.70 -53.32 16.53
C GLY A 759 -12.61 -54.12 15.25
N SER A 760 -13.67 -54.13 14.43
CA SER A 760 -13.62 -54.82 13.13
C SER A 760 -13.20 -53.82 12.06
N ASP A 761 -11.91 -53.81 11.76
CA ASP A 761 -11.27 -52.77 10.98
C ASP A 761 -11.13 -53.17 9.52
N THR A 762 -11.00 -52.19 8.63
CA THR A 762 -10.79 -52.40 7.20
C THR A 762 -9.71 -51.49 6.65
N VAL A 763 -8.66 -52.08 6.07
CA VAL A 763 -7.57 -51.33 5.43
C VAL A 763 -7.59 -51.56 3.92
N TYR A 764 -7.77 -50.49 3.16
CA TYR A 764 -7.67 -50.51 1.69
C TYR A 764 -6.24 -50.16 1.28
N ILE A 765 -5.59 -51.09 0.58
CA ILE A 765 -4.23 -50.95 0.06
C ILE A 765 -4.22 -51.11 -1.46
N SER A 766 -3.61 -50.17 -2.17
CA SER A 766 -3.37 -50.28 -3.62
C SER A 766 -1.87 -50.41 -3.88
N TYR A 767 -1.43 -51.48 -4.55
CA TYR A 767 -0.03 -51.63 -4.94
C TYR A 767 0.16 -52.50 -6.19
N THR A 768 1.21 -52.22 -6.96
CA THR A 768 1.46 -52.90 -8.25
C THR A 768 2.19 -54.25 -8.10
N THR A 769 3.13 -54.37 -7.17
CA THR A 769 3.84 -55.61 -6.84
C THR A 769 4.22 -55.65 -5.35
N LEU A 770 3.92 -56.75 -4.65
CA LEU A 770 4.43 -57.01 -3.30
C LEU A 770 5.83 -57.61 -3.44
N ASP A 771 6.88 -56.84 -3.19
CA ASP A 771 8.25 -57.35 -3.16
C ASP A 771 8.50 -58.00 -1.78
N PRO A 772 8.95 -59.28 -1.71
CA PRO A 772 9.30 -59.97 -0.46
C PRO A 772 10.27 -59.22 0.46
N GLU A 773 11.08 -58.31 -0.09
CA GLU A 773 12.04 -57.52 0.67
C GLU A 773 11.44 -56.21 1.24
N THR A 774 10.15 -55.94 0.99
CA THR A 774 9.46 -54.76 1.51
C THR A 774 9.05 -55.03 2.97
N SER A 775 9.69 -54.33 3.91
CA SER A 775 9.25 -54.33 5.31
C SER A 775 7.94 -53.57 5.43
N LEU A 776 6.84 -54.27 5.73
CA LEU A 776 5.50 -53.69 5.92
C LEU A 776 5.15 -53.62 7.41
N ASN A 777 4.49 -52.54 7.82
CA ASN A 777 4.11 -52.28 9.21
C ASN A 777 2.60 -52.03 9.32
N ILE A 778 1.79 -52.90 8.73
CA ILE A 778 0.32 -52.79 8.75
C ILE A 778 -0.24 -53.92 9.63
N ASN A 779 -0.93 -53.53 10.71
CA ASN A 779 -1.43 -54.41 11.75
C ASN A 779 -2.92 -54.16 12.00
N GLY A 780 -3.74 -55.21 11.86
CA GLY A 780 -5.20 -55.20 12.10
C GLY A 780 -5.60 -55.16 13.58
N GLY A 781 -4.63 -55.14 14.50
CA GLY A 781 -4.92 -55.10 15.93
C GLY A 781 -4.97 -56.48 16.58
N LEU A 782 -5.41 -56.56 17.84
CA LEU A 782 -5.45 -57.84 18.58
C LEU A 782 -6.85 -58.10 19.12
N GLY A 783 -7.40 -59.28 18.83
CA GLY A 783 -8.63 -59.73 19.47
C GLY A 783 -9.33 -60.85 18.72
N SER A 784 -9.84 -61.85 19.42
CA SER A 784 -10.60 -62.95 18.81
C SER A 784 -12.10 -62.67 18.65
N SER A 785 -12.53 -61.42 18.87
CA SER A 785 -13.94 -61.01 18.91
C SER A 785 -14.32 -60.07 17.76
N TYR A 786 -13.33 -59.63 17.00
CA TYR A 786 -13.47 -58.66 15.91
C TYR A 786 -12.79 -59.21 14.67
N PHE A 787 -13.26 -58.83 13.49
CA PHE A 787 -12.80 -59.44 12.25
C PHE A 787 -12.27 -58.36 11.31
N ASP A 788 -10.96 -58.41 11.06
CA ASP A 788 -10.25 -57.37 10.35
C ASP A 788 -10.04 -57.75 8.88
N TRP A 789 -10.30 -56.80 7.99
CA TRP A 789 -10.16 -56.96 6.54
C TRP A 789 -9.00 -56.13 6.00
N ILE A 790 -8.25 -56.73 5.10
CA ILE A 790 -7.43 -56.01 4.14
C ILE A 790 -8.05 -56.13 2.75
N VAL A 791 -8.32 -55.00 2.12
CA VAL A 791 -8.83 -54.91 0.75
C VAL A 791 -7.68 -54.54 -0.15
N ILE A 792 -7.38 -55.40 -1.13
CA ILE A 792 -6.18 -55.32 -1.95
C ILE A 792 -6.58 -55.04 -3.39
N ASP A 793 -6.07 -53.93 -3.93
CA ASP A 793 -6.22 -53.52 -5.32
C ASP A 793 -4.89 -53.77 -6.06
N LEU A 794 -4.90 -54.73 -7.01
CA LEU A 794 -3.72 -55.29 -7.67
C LEU A 794 -3.72 -55.12 -9.19
N ALA A 795 -2.52 -55.13 -9.78
CA ALA A 795 -2.39 -55.21 -11.24
C ALA A 795 -2.90 -56.57 -11.79
N PRO A 796 -3.58 -56.58 -12.95
CA PRO A 796 -4.16 -57.78 -13.54
C PRO A 796 -3.16 -58.87 -13.89
N ASP A 797 -3.65 -60.11 -13.95
CA ASP A 797 -2.96 -61.30 -14.47
C ASP A 797 -1.65 -61.64 -13.74
N THR A 798 -1.57 -61.34 -12.44
CA THR A 798 -0.38 -61.61 -11.63
C THR A 798 -0.55 -62.86 -10.76
N GLU A 799 0.44 -63.76 -10.77
CA GLU A 799 0.57 -64.82 -9.76
C GLU A 799 1.03 -64.20 -8.44
N LYS A 800 0.31 -64.49 -7.36
CA LYS A 800 0.58 -63.96 -6.02
C LYS A 800 0.81 -65.10 -5.04
N ASP A 801 2.01 -65.18 -4.49
CA ASP A 801 2.31 -66.01 -3.33
C ASP A 801 1.70 -65.36 -2.08
N PHE A 802 0.69 -66.00 -1.50
CA PHE A 802 -0.02 -65.45 -0.34
C PHE A 802 0.86 -65.39 0.91
N THR A 803 1.91 -66.21 1.02
CA THR A 803 2.86 -66.14 2.16
C THR A 803 3.42 -64.72 2.32
N LEU A 804 3.62 -64.01 1.22
CA LEU A 804 4.06 -62.61 1.25
C LEU A 804 3.00 -61.71 1.89
N CYS A 805 1.73 -61.84 1.52
CA CYS A 805 0.63 -61.10 2.14
C CYS A 805 0.48 -61.43 3.63
N ARG A 806 0.52 -62.71 4.00
CA ARG A 806 0.40 -63.19 5.39
C ARG A 806 1.51 -62.66 6.30
N THR A 807 2.72 -62.52 5.79
CA THR A 807 3.88 -62.02 6.55
C THR A 807 3.93 -60.49 6.60
N ALA A 808 3.45 -59.85 5.53
CA ALA A 808 3.33 -58.40 5.40
C ALA A 808 2.25 -57.77 6.29
N PHE A 809 1.09 -58.42 6.35
CA PHE A 809 -0.11 -57.91 7.00
C PHE A 809 -0.39 -58.77 8.23
N VAL A 810 -0.20 -58.17 9.41
CA VAL A 810 -0.24 -58.90 10.67
C VAL A 810 -1.61 -58.75 11.31
N ASN A 811 -2.14 -59.85 11.87
CA ASN A 811 -3.43 -59.89 12.56
C ASN A 811 -4.64 -59.47 11.71
N PHE A 812 -4.70 -59.90 10.46
CA PHE A 812 -5.91 -59.82 9.64
C PHE A 812 -6.52 -61.20 9.45
N GLU A 813 -7.84 -61.30 9.61
CA GLU A 813 -8.60 -62.53 9.34
C GLU A 813 -9.14 -62.58 7.92
N GLY A 814 -9.30 -61.43 7.25
CA GLY A 814 -9.91 -61.32 5.93
C GLY A 814 -9.01 -60.68 4.89
N PHE A 815 -8.95 -61.29 3.71
CA PHE A 815 -8.30 -60.74 2.52
C PHE A 815 -9.30 -60.63 1.38
N ASP A 816 -9.52 -59.42 0.88
CA ASP A 816 -10.49 -59.11 -0.17
C ASP A 816 -9.80 -58.65 -1.45
N PHE A 817 -10.06 -59.36 -2.54
CA PHE A 817 -9.51 -59.16 -3.88
C PHE A 817 -10.58 -58.69 -4.88
N THR A 818 -11.70 -58.13 -4.42
CA THR A 818 -12.83 -57.73 -5.30
C THR A 818 -12.52 -56.44 -6.09
N ASP A 819 -11.53 -56.46 -7.00
CA ASP A 819 -11.08 -55.31 -7.79
C ASP A 819 -11.51 -55.35 -9.28
N ASN A 820 -12.17 -56.42 -9.73
CA ASN A 820 -12.55 -56.72 -11.13
C ASN A 820 -11.39 -57.13 -12.04
N GLU A 821 -10.16 -57.15 -11.55
CA GLU A 821 -9.02 -57.70 -12.25
C GLU A 821 -8.89 -59.21 -11.94
N ALA A 822 -8.16 -59.97 -12.76
CA ALA A 822 -7.99 -61.41 -12.51
C ALA A 822 -6.72 -61.66 -11.68
N GLN A 823 -6.85 -62.26 -10.49
CA GLN A 823 -5.69 -62.71 -9.71
C GLN A 823 -5.60 -64.23 -9.55
N ASN A 824 -4.36 -64.75 -9.53
CA ASN A 824 -4.04 -66.13 -9.16
C ASN A 824 -3.36 -66.13 -7.78
N ILE A 825 -4.12 -66.47 -6.74
CA ILE A 825 -3.68 -66.51 -5.34
C ILE A 825 -3.19 -67.92 -5.02
N ILE A 826 -1.90 -68.08 -4.75
CA ILE A 826 -1.26 -69.36 -4.46
C ILE A 826 -1.09 -69.49 -2.95
N LEU A 827 -1.63 -70.57 -2.38
CA LEU A 827 -1.51 -70.93 -0.97
C LEU A 827 -0.57 -72.12 -0.79
N ASP A 828 0.24 -72.09 0.26
CA ASP A 828 1.03 -73.23 0.72
C ASP A 828 0.52 -73.81 2.04
N SER A 829 1.21 -74.83 2.57
CA SER A 829 0.80 -75.49 3.82
C SER A 829 0.95 -74.63 5.06
N GLU A 830 1.82 -73.62 5.05
CA GLU A 830 2.04 -72.69 6.16
C GLU A 830 0.98 -71.58 6.19
N ASP A 831 0.21 -71.40 5.12
CA ASP A 831 -0.86 -70.41 5.02
C ASP A 831 -2.17 -70.84 5.71
N PHE A 832 -2.32 -72.13 6.06
CA PHE A 832 -3.44 -72.63 6.87
C PHE A 832 -3.24 -72.27 8.34
N ILE A 833 -3.61 -71.04 8.69
CA ILE A 833 -3.50 -70.47 10.04
C ILE A 833 -4.87 -70.00 10.57
N SER A 834 -4.92 -69.72 11.88
CA SER A 834 -6.08 -69.10 12.54
C SER A 834 -5.67 -67.79 13.21
N PRO A 835 -5.50 -66.69 12.44
CA PRO A 835 -5.18 -65.38 13.00
C PRO A 835 -6.23 -65.00 14.05
N ASN A 836 -5.77 -64.50 15.20
CA ASN A 836 -6.59 -64.22 16.38
C ASN A 836 -7.59 -65.34 16.77
N SER A 837 -7.25 -66.61 16.54
CA SER A 837 -8.15 -67.77 16.77
C SER A 837 -9.44 -67.76 15.93
N GLN A 838 -9.42 -67.13 14.77
CA GLN A 838 -10.52 -67.05 13.81
C GLN A 838 -10.14 -67.70 12.47
N THR A 839 -11.15 -67.99 11.65
CA THR A 839 -10.97 -68.60 10.33
C THR A 839 -10.47 -67.56 9.33
N LEU A 840 -9.28 -67.78 8.78
CA LEU A 840 -8.75 -66.99 7.68
C LEU A 840 -9.69 -67.07 6.48
N SER A 841 -10.12 -65.93 5.95
CA SER A 841 -11.15 -65.83 4.92
C SER A 841 -10.68 -65.03 3.70
N PHE A 842 -11.05 -65.49 2.52
CA PHE A 842 -10.73 -64.88 1.23
C PHE A 842 -12.01 -64.47 0.52
N ARG A 843 -12.06 -63.22 0.05
CA ARG A 843 -13.09 -62.69 -0.85
C ARG A 843 -12.45 -62.27 -2.17
N GLY A 844 -13.24 -62.32 -3.23
CA GLY A 844 -12.86 -61.86 -4.56
C GLY A 844 -14.07 -61.96 -5.47
N ASP A 845 -13.88 -61.72 -6.76
CA ASP A 845 -14.92 -61.91 -7.77
C ASP A 845 -14.70 -63.18 -8.62
N SER A 846 -15.52 -63.34 -9.66
CA SER A 846 -15.50 -64.54 -10.50
C SER A 846 -14.28 -64.68 -11.42
N ASN A 847 -13.45 -63.64 -11.50
CA ASN A 847 -12.19 -63.66 -12.24
C ASN A 847 -11.04 -64.19 -11.40
N ASP A 848 -11.21 -64.23 -10.07
CA ASP A 848 -10.16 -64.60 -9.15
C ASP A 848 -10.07 -66.10 -8.93
N LYS A 849 -8.84 -66.56 -8.80
CA LYS A 849 -8.52 -67.97 -8.67
C LYS A 849 -7.64 -68.22 -7.44
N VAL A 850 -8.08 -69.11 -6.56
CA VAL A 850 -7.29 -69.59 -5.42
C VAL A 850 -6.76 -70.99 -5.71
N ILE A 851 -5.44 -71.16 -5.65
CA ILE A 851 -4.74 -72.43 -5.86
C ILE A 851 -4.38 -73.01 -4.48
N LEU A 852 -4.99 -74.15 -4.15
CA LEU A 852 -4.83 -74.82 -2.86
C LEU A 852 -3.65 -75.81 -2.87
N PRO A 853 -2.93 -75.98 -1.75
CA PRO A 853 -1.85 -76.96 -1.66
C PRO A 853 -2.36 -78.41 -1.67
N GLU A 854 -1.49 -79.33 -2.08
CA GLU A 854 -1.81 -80.77 -2.12
C GLU A 854 -2.21 -81.30 -0.74
N GLY A 855 -3.29 -82.10 -0.68
CA GLY A 855 -3.80 -82.68 0.57
C GLY A 855 -4.92 -81.88 1.24
N THR A 856 -5.27 -80.71 0.70
CA THR A 856 -6.42 -79.91 1.15
C THR A 856 -7.75 -80.61 0.86
N THR A 857 -8.68 -80.57 1.81
CA THR A 857 -10.03 -81.15 1.65
C THR A 857 -11.12 -80.13 1.96
N GLU A 858 -12.15 -80.06 1.12
CA GLU A 858 -13.38 -79.33 1.43
C GLU A 858 -14.10 -79.96 2.64
N THR A 859 -14.47 -79.15 3.62
CA THR A 859 -15.09 -79.61 4.87
C THR A 859 -16.57 -79.25 4.97
N ARG A 860 -16.94 -78.03 4.57
CA ARG A 860 -18.30 -77.51 4.61
C ARG A 860 -18.47 -76.32 3.67
N THR A 861 -19.71 -75.93 3.42
CA THR A 861 -20.09 -74.74 2.66
C THR A 861 -21.22 -74.03 3.38
N ASP A 862 -21.24 -72.70 3.34
CA ASP A 862 -22.40 -71.89 3.74
C ASP A 862 -22.92 -71.03 2.57
N MET A 863 -23.68 -69.97 2.84
CA MET A 863 -24.27 -69.14 1.79
C MET A 863 -23.29 -68.20 1.10
N ALA A 864 -22.08 -68.02 1.64
CA ALA A 864 -21.09 -67.07 1.13
C ALA A 864 -19.70 -67.70 0.95
N TYR A 865 -19.38 -68.80 1.65
CA TYR A 865 -18.06 -69.40 1.64
C TYR A 865 -18.07 -70.92 1.52
N VAL A 866 -17.05 -71.43 0.83
CA VAL A 866 -16.62 -72.84 0.85
C VAL A 866 -15.41 -72.94 1.77
N TYR A 867 -15.42 -73.91 2.69
CA TYR A 867 -14.37 -74.10 3.69
C TYR A 867 -13.47 -75.28 3.33
N TYR A 868 -12.17 -75.06 3.45
CA TYR A 868 -11.13 -76.01 3.13
C TYR A 868 -10.24 -76.25 4.35
N SER A 869 -9.85 -77.50 4.59
CA SER A 869 -8.98 -77.86 5.72
C SER A 869 -7.72 -78.58 5.28
N LEU A 870 -6.62 -78.23 5.97
CA LEU A 870 -5.34 -78.92 5.96
C LEU A 870 -4.80 -78.93 7.40
N ASN A 871 -4.31 -80.08 7.86
CA ASN A 871 -3.77 -80.25 9.22
C ASN A 871 -4.70 -79.77 10.36
N ASP A 872 -6.00 -80.04 10.26
CA ASP A 872 -7.05 -79.66 11.22
C ASP A 872 -7.28 -78.14 11.38
N ILE A 873 -6.75 -77.32 10.46
CA ILE A 873 -7.00 -75.87 10.39
C ILE A 873 -7.89 -75.61 9.17
N GLU A 874 -8.92 -74.77 9.32
CA GLU A 874 -9.84 -74.38 8.24
C GLU A 874 -9.54 -72.96 7.73
N ILE A 875 -9.67 -72.77 6.43
CA ILE A 875 -9.78 -71.46 5.76
C ILE A 875 -11.11 -71.37 5.01
N ALA A 876 -11.61 -70.17 4.76
CA ALA A 876 -12.84 -69.89 4.04
C ALA A 876 -12.56 -69.17 2.72
N ILE A 877 -13.11 -69.63 1.61
CA ILE A 877 -12.96 -68.98 0.29
C ILE A 877 -14.36 -68.65 -0.23
N ALA A 878 -14.56 -67.43 -0.70
CA ALA A 878 -15.87 -66.99 -1.19
C ALA A 878 -16.36 -67.88 -2.34
N ASP A 879 -17.66 -68.20 -2.34
CA ASP A 879 -18.26 -69.18 -3.25
C ASP A 879 -18.27 -68.76 -4.74
N ASN A 880 -18.01 -67.49 -5.00
CA ASN A 880 -17.90 -66.89 -6.32
C ASN A 880 -16.48 -66.96 -6.92
N MET A 881 -15.44 -67.31 -6.15
CA MET A 881 -14.06 -67.45 -6.63
C MET A 881 -13.81 -68.81 -7.30
N ILE A 882 -12.86 -68.85 -8.23
CA ILE A 882 -12.43 -70.08 -8.91
C ILE A 882 -11.44 -70.85 -8.04
N ILE A 883 -11.61 -72.16 -7.91
CA ILE A 883 -10.67 -73.05 -7.22
C ILE A 883 -9.76 -73.76 -8.22
N GLY A 884 -8.47 -73.76 -7.92
CA GLY A 884 -7.39 -73.99 -8.89
C GLY A 884 -6.69 -75.32 -8.92
#